data_AF-A0AAN8SEI7-F1
#
_entry.id   AF-A0AAN8SEI7-F1
#
_cell.length_a   1.000
_cell.length_b   1.000
_cell.length_c   1.000
_cell.angle_alpha   90.00
_cell.angle_beta   90.00
_cell.angle_gamma   90.00
#
_symmetry.space_group_name_H-M   'P 1'
#
loop_
_entity.id
_entity.type
_entity.pdbx_description
1 polymer ?
#
loop_
_entity_poly.entity_id
_entity_poly.type
_entity_poly.pdbx_seq_one_letter_code
_entity_poly.pdbx_strand_id
1 'polypeptide(L)'
;MMRFGIKMTNFNFDSAFFRRIIAHSPNTQKAPSVVQLTREAVEAFYDEFDYYPEIGAYAPGVFTILGDHMEYAGTCLLQAALPYGTVIVGKSLNTVKCKAATTSKQVDGLKKTVFPVTYFKNNDVQIYPHWVTFLRGVLNNYPRKDPLGFDALIHSSVPTKKGFGSSAALQVAFYSFLDACCGSKLCKSQFKRGKLCLEAEMADQQNSHKLGIWDNVTSSVSQSCSAVLINCKKNETYPVEIRDIDILFLLTYPNFDIELDDRTCVPRRNMELKLIARLLGLDHINKAAGKHLSILENMDEPSKESVIEILRGFGIEEELIFDFVDELFYFPKSMTDFVLYAGEATENYDASVSTASESKAPGEVLTNEEEEDEEEAVSHAFPTPCFQPSKPGGPRQEKPKESPLNYLDKQLIELCKGKLGDDEPPPVKVCEQINCLGGIENLSVESGMTVIGRLLRRLRHVISEKNRCNEIPEILDRCDYFEFGTKLIQSHLSLKLDYQISCPTLDNLVMLAINSDDVYGAKMMSGGGTITLLHRRALEDLIEKIKQSYPEKTFQFYSVFPSPGADILNIGVKKNPKSTLSNRYLNKDELMKKAVQNFNETYKYMPSHGAYCPGVVNFIGDHADYNHGFTMSMAVSLLTVVVGAYNGTSKVRVVTTDDVHSEPQKVIFPLPLDEDLTPGRIKWLKLIKGVISMFRETINGFDCLIESNIPNGLGISNQTVTVTAFYTFLEVLTGHKTKDLCQKAYDCMQVQQDFGNVSCGAGDPTVSVRARQDYAILLDCRSLTSTLIPFQDTSVSVVMAFTCQVATDIRRLLFSRMEDCYKVAKALGAKTLRCLGVHELQDSKTKKLSEDAIRRAKHVILENERVLRSAEAMKNNDFEYLGELMVASHNSLRYNFEVTTPELDFLVERAMEVDGVLGSKMHCGGNSSCIITLVKRWAVDDLIEYLQNTYCEKLDFYIVTPYKGCGPLGVKEYVDSLPGPQFVFEDVFPF
;
A
#
# COMPACT_ATOMS: atom_id res chain seq x y z
N MET A 1 -9.53 12.50 2.29
CA MET A 1 -10.20 11.40 1.54
C MET A 1 -10.63 11.90 0.17
N MET A 2 -11.69 12.72 0.04
CA MET A 2 -12.15 13.30 -1.26
C MET A 2 -11.01 13.86 -2.13
N ARG A 3 -10.09 14.65 -1.55
CA ARG A 3 -8.91 15.24 -2.23
C ARG A 3 -7.93 14.25 -2.88
N PHE A 4 -8.07 12.94 -2.61
CA PHE A 4 -7.20 11.87 -3.11
C PHE A 4 -7.95 10.77 -3.89
N GLY A 5 -9.28 10.87 -4.04
CA GLY A 5 -10.03 10.00 -4.95
C GLY A 5 -10.16 8.51 -4.58
N ILE A 6 -9.70 8.10 -3.40
CA ILE A 6 -9.73 6.69 -2.98
C ILE A 6 -11.17 6.23 -2.70
N LYS A 7 -11.88 5.75 -3.72
CA LYS A 7 -13.18 5.08 -3.60
C LYS A 7 -13.00 3.66 -3.03
N MET A 8 -13.03 3.54 -1.69
CA MET A 8 -13.06 2.26 -0.95
C MET A 8 -14.41 1.54 -1.11
N THR A 9 -14.84 1.25 -2.34
CA THR A 9 -16.02 0.42 -2.59
C THR A 9 -15.74 -1.03 -2.15
N ASN A 10 -16.60 -1.57 -1.29
CA ASN A 10 -16.58 -2.93 -0.74
C ASN A 10 -15.58 -3.22 0.39
N PHE A 11 -15.07 -2.20 1.11
CA PHE A 11 -14.78 -2.42 2.53
C PHE A 11 -16.08 -2.24 3.32
N ASN A 12 -16.69 -3.35 3.76
CA ASN A 12 -17.78 -3.36 4.75
C ASN A 12 -17.21 -3.04 6.15
N PHE A 13 -16.62 -1.86 6.27
CA PHE A 13 -15.94 -1.41 7.48
C PHE A 13 -16.44 -0.02 7.82
N ASP A 14 -17.42 0.06 8.72
CA ASP A 14 -17.83 1.34 9.28
C ASP A 14 -16.69 1.89 10.14
N SER A 15 -15.85 2.68 9.48
CA SER A 15 -14.74 3.37 10.14
C SER A 15 -15.21 4.47 11.09
N ALA A 16 -16.50 4.83 11.13
CA ALA A 16 -17.09 5.64 12.19
C ALA A 16 -17.50 4.78 13.39
N PHE A 17 -18.03 3.57 13.19
CA PHE A 17 -18.26 2.58 14.26
C PHE A 17 -16.96 2.26 15.00
N PHE A 18 -15.90 1.83 14.29
CA PHE A 18 -14.60 1.57 14.94
C PHE A 18 -13.96 2.83 15.57
N ARG A 19 -14.19 4.03 15.02
CA ARG A 19 -13.75 5.30 15.65
C ARG A 19 -14.60 5.72 16.86
N ARG A 20 -15.80 5.15 17.04
CA ARG A 20 -16.64 5.30 18.25
C ARG A 20 -16.33 4.23 19.31
N ILE A 21 -15.74 3.10 18.93
CA ILE A 21 -15.39 1.99 19.83
C ILE A 21 -13.98 2.14 20.39
N ILE A 22 -12.98 2.42 19.55
CA ILE A 22 -11.63 2.72 20.04
C ILE A 22 -11.67 4.09 20.72
N ALA A 23 -11.67 4.06 22.05
CA ALA A 23 -11.71 5.23 22.90
C ALA A 23 -10.59 6.21 22.52
N HIS A 24 -10.94 7.47 22.29
CA HIS A 24 -9.99 8.51 21.92
C HIS A 24 -9.24 9.05 23.15
N SER A 25 -8.57 8.15 23.87
CA SER A 25 -7.69 8.51 24.97
C SER A 25 -6.47 9.24 24.45
N PRO A 26 -6.19 10.49 24.89
CA PRO A 26 -4.97 11.22 24.52
C PRO A 26 -3.70 10.56 25.08
N ASN A 27 -3.85 9.65 26.05
CA ASN A 27 -2.75 8.91 26.67
C ASN A 27 -2.39 7.61 25.94
N THR A 28 -3.20 7.18 24.97
CA THR A 28 -2.95 5.96 24.17
C THR A 28 -2.31 6.26 22.82
N GLN A 29 -1.57 5.29 22.29
CA GLN A 29 -1.11 5.30 20.90
C GLN A 29 -2.32 5.28 19.97
N LYS A 30 -2.32 6.20 19.00
CA LYS A 30 -3.43 6.39 18.06
C LYS A 30 -3.30 5.46 16.87
N ALA A 31 -4.21 4.49 16.77
CA ALA A 31 -4.30 3.61 15.61
C ALA A 31 -4.62 4.41 14.32
N PRO A 32 -3.75 4.40 13.30
CA PRO A 32 -4.00 5.07 12.03
C PRO A 32 -5.02 4.27 11.21
N SER A 33 -6.01 4.95 10.63
CA SER A 33 -7.00 4.26 9.79
C SER A 33 -6.35 3.60 8.56
N VAL A 34 -6.87 2.47 8.09
CA VAL A 34 -6.38 1.79 6.87
C VAL A 34 -6.28 2.73 5.67
N VAL A 35 -7.21 3.70 5.55
CA VAL A 35 -7.20 4.71 4.48
C VAL A 35 -6.08 5.73 4.66
N GLN A 36 -5.70 6.07 5.90
CA GLN A 36 -4.52 6.90 6.17
C GLN A 36 -3.24 6.16 5.81
N LEU A 37 -3.07 4.91 6.28
CA LEU A 37 -1.92 4.06 5.92
C LEU A 37 -1.81 3.88 4.41
N THR A 38 -2.93 3.66 3.73
CA THR A 38 -2.98 3.57 2.26
C THR A 38 -2.58 4.89 1.60
N ARG A 39 -3.01 6.05 2.12
CA ARG A 39 -2.60 7.35 1.56
C ARG A 39 -1.11 7.59 1.73
N GLU A 40 -0.57 7.40 2.94
CA GLU A 40 0.86 7.58 3.24
C GLU A 40 1.74 6.60 2.43
N ALA A 41 1.25 5.38 2.16
CA ALA A 41 1.90 4.43 1.25
C ALA A 41 1.81 4.85 -0.22
N VAL A 42 0.68 5.39 -0.69
CA VAL A 42 0.53 5.88 -2.08
C VAL A 42 1.38 7.12 -2.33
N GLU A 43 1.42 8.05 -1.38
CA GLU A 43 2.28 9.24 -1.40
C GLU A 43 3.76 8.82 -1.52
N ALA A 44 4.23 7.98 -0.60
CA ALA A 44 5.62 7.50 -0.63
C ALA A 44 5.95 6.58 -1.83
N PHE A 45 4.98 5.85 -2.40
CA PHE A 45 5.21 5.08 -3.64
C PHE A 45 5.44 6.01 -4.83
N TYR A 46 4.67 7.10 -4.92
CA TYR A 46 4.87 8.10 -5.97
C TYR A 46 6.26 8.76 -5.85
N ASP A 47 6.66 9.16 -4.64
CA ASP A 47 8.00 9.70 -4.34
C ASP A 47 9.15 8.72 -4.68
N GLU A 48 8.89 7.40 -4.63
CA GLU A 48 9.88 6.36 -4.86
C GLU A 48 10.03 5.96 -6.33
N PHE A 49 8.92 5.92 -7.08
CA PHE A 49 8.86 5.31 -8.42
C PHE A 49 8.41 6.27 -9.54
N ASP A 50 8.00 7.50 -9.23
CA ASP A 50 7.52 8.54 -10.18
C ASP A 50 6.26 8.13 -10.99
N TYR A 51 5.44 7.26 -10.42
CA TYR A 51 4.10 6.93 -10.93
C TYR A 51 3.22 6.34 -9.82
N TYR A 52 1.90 6.25 -10.05
CA TYR A 52 0.95 5.75 -9.04
C TYR A 52 0.87 4.22 -8.98
N PRO A 53 0.71 3.62 -7.79
CA PRO A 53 0.45 2.20 -7.65
C PRO A 53 -0.95 1.87 -8.19
N GLU A 54 -1.10 0.70 -8.80
CA GLU A 54 -2.36 0.21 -9.37
C GLU A 54 -3.06 -0.82 -8.46
N ILE A 55 -2.33 -1.30 -7.45
CA ILE A 55 -2.66 -2.47 -6.66
C ILE A 55 -2.23 -2.20 -5.21
N GLY A 56 -2.98 -2.71 -4.23
CA GLY A 56 -2.44 -2.86 -2.89
C GLY A 56 -3.09 -3.98 -2.09
N ALA A 57 -2.57 -4.16 -0.88
CA ALA A 57 -3.09 -5.09 0.12
C ALA A 57 -2.82 -4.57 1.54
N TYR A 58 -3.66 -5.00 2.47
CA TYR A 58 -3.56 -4.73 3.90
C TYR A 58 -3.49 -6.05 4.67
N ALA A 59 -2.72 -6.08 5.75
CA ALA A 59 -2.86 -7.09 6.80
C ALA A 59 -2.59 -6.47 8.19
N PRO A 60 -3.38 -6.81 9.22
CA PRO A 60 -3.15 -6.34 10.58
C PRO A 60 -1.98 -7.07 11.25
N GLY A 61 -1.39 -6.45 12.27
CA GLY A 61 -0.68 -7.19 13.32
C GLY A 61 -1.66 -8.00 14.19
N VAL A 62 -1.17 -8.75 15.16
CA VAL A 62 -2.02 -9.57 16.04
C VAL A 62 -1.58 -9.50 17.50
N PHE A 63 -2.39 -10.02 18.41
CA PHE A 63 -2.05 -10.19 19.83
C PHE A 63 -2.70 -11.45 20.42
N THR A 64 -2.02 -12.09 21.38
CA THR A 64 -2.50 -13.30 22.07
C THR A 64 -3.27 -12.94 23.34
N ILE A 65 -4.56 -13.27 23.34
CA ILE A 65 -5.49 -13.06 24.45
C ILE A 65 -5.38 -14.19 25.47
N LEU A 66 -5.26 -15.44 25.01
CA LEU A 66 -4.92 -16.63 25.80
C LEU A 66 -4.14 -17.61 24.92
N GLY A 67 -3.33 -18.47 25.53
CA GLY A 67 -2.58 -19.50 24.81
C GLY A 67 -1.19 -19.08 24.30
N ASP A 68 -0.50 -18.18 25.02
CA ASP A 68 0.93 -17.93 24.79
C ASP A 68 1.72 -19.25 24.87
N HIS A 69 2.62 -19.51 23.91
CA HIS A 69 3.48 -20.70 23.84
C HIS A 69 2.77 -22.06 23.59
N MET A 70 1.51 -22.04 23.16
CA MET A 70 0.69 -23.25 22.91
C MET A 70 0.86 -23.84 21.49
N GLU A 71 1.49 -23.10 20.58
CA GLU A 71 1.59 -23.41 19.15
C GLU A 71 2.38 -24.70 18.91
N TYR A 72 3.43 -24.92 19.70
CA TYR A 72 4.33 -26.06 19.63
C TYR A 72 4.01 -27.18 20.63
N ALA A 73 2.97 -27.01 21.44
CA ALA A 73 2.24 -28.14 22.03
C ALA A 73 1.21 -28.75 21.06
N GLY A 74 0.78 -27.96 20.06
CA GLY A 74 -0.23 -28.36 19.07
C GLY A 74 -1.62 -28.49 19.69
N THR A 75 -2.09 -27.43 20.35
CA THR A 75 -3.34 -27.39 21.13
C THR A 75 -4.22 -26.20 20.69
N CYS A 76 -4.94 -25.55 21.61
CA CYS A 76 -5.81 -24.40 21.33
C CYS A 76 -5.17 -23.09 21.82
N LEU A 77 -5.45 -21.98 21.12
CA LEU A 77 -5.05 -20.62 21.50
C LEU A 77 -6.04 -19.57 20.96
N LEU A 78 -6.13 -18.44 21.64
CA LEU A 78 -7.06 -17.35 21.34
C LEU A 78 -6.30 -16.06 21.01
N GLN A 79 -6.35 -15.63 19.75
CA GLN A 79 -5.71 -14.39 19.29
C GLN A 79 -6.73 -13.41 18.71
N ALA A 80 -6.35 -12.16 18.53
CA ALA A 80 -7.10 -11.19 17.76
C ALA A 80 -6.19 -10.31 16.91
N ALA A 81 -6.70 -9.77 15.81
CA ALA A 81 -6.00 -8.80 14.99
C ALA A 81 -6.04 -7.38 15.62
N LEU A 82 -4.91 -6.68 15.51
CA LEU A 82 -4.71 -5.31 15.96
C LEU A 82 -5.33 -4.29 14.99
N PRO A 83 -5.72 -3.09 15.46
CA PRO A 83 -6.07 -1.95 14.61
C PRO A 83 -4.84 -1.30 13.94
N TYR A 84 -3.64 -1.88 14.13
CA TYR A 84 -2.38 -1.51 13.49
C TYR A 84 -2.06 -2.55 12.41
N GLY A 85 -1.54 -2.12 11.27
CA GLY A 85 -1.28 -3.03 10.16
C GLY A 85 -0.23 -2.56 9.17
N THR A 86 0.12 -3.49 8.28
CA THR A 86 1.00 -3.30 7.12
C THR A 86 0.15 -3.12 5.87
N VAL A 87 0.38 -2.01 5.17
CA VAL A 87 -0.08 -1.79 3.80
C VAL A 87 1.08 -2.01 2.84
N ILE A 88 0.80 -2.67 1.71
CA ILE A 88 1.71 -2.75 0.57
C ILE A 88 0.96 -2.21 -0.63
N VAL A 89 1.58 -1.27 -1.35
CA VAL A 89 1.05 -0.70 -2.59
C VAL A 89 2.06 -0.91 -3.71
N GLY A 90 1.60 -1.08 -4.95
CA GLY A 90 2.50 -1.31 -6.06
C GLY A 90 1.86 -1.45 -7.42
N LYS A 91 2.69 -1.79 -8.40
CA LYS A 91 2.31 -2.03 -9.79
C LYS A 91 2.90 -3.34 -10.29
N SER A 92 2.08 -4.13 -10.97
CA SER A 92 2.53 -5.34 -11.66
C SER A 92 3.20 -4.96 -12.98
N LEU A 93 4.34 -5.58 -13.30
CA LEU A 93 5.17 -5.27 -14.45
C LEU A 93 5.32 -6.50 -15.35
N ASN A 94 5.29 -6.30 -16.67
CA ASN A 94 5.57 -7.33 -17.67
C ASN A 94 7.08 -7.62 -17.78
N THR A 95 7.74 -7.89 -16.65
CA THR A 95 9.16 -8.24 -16.55
C THR A 95 9.36 -9.32 -15.48
N VAL A 96 10.59 -9.83 -15.34
CA VAL A 96 10.98 -10.71 -14.20
C VAL A 96 11.71 -9.96 -13.09
N LYS A 97 11.77 -8.62 -13.11
CA LYS A 97 12.43 -7.81 -12.07
C LYS A 97 11.40 -7.29 -11.07
N CYS A 98 11.74 -7.40 -9.79
CA CYS A 98 11.03 -6.74 -8.70
C CYS A 98 11.87 -5.63 -8.09
N LYS A 99 11.21 -4.54 -7.68
CA LYS A 99 11.76 -3.56 -6.74
C LYS A 99 10.86 -3.54 -5.50
N ALA A 100 11.46 -3.55 -4.33
CA ALA A 100 10.75 -3.39 -3.06
C ALA A 100 11.39 -2.27 -2.24
N ALA A 101 10.58 -1.33 -1.77
CA ALA A 101 10.98 -0.26 -0.87
C ALA A 101 10.15 -0.30 0.42
N THR A 102 10.69 0.24 1.52
CA THR A 102 9.97 0.35 2.80
C THR A 102 10.14 1.72 3.43
N THR A 103 9.02 2.32 3.84
CA THR A 103 8.99 3.59 4.58
C THR A 103 9.30 3.42 6.06
N SER A 104 9.30 2.18 6.58
CA SER A 104 9.43 1.92 8.01
C SER A 104 10.69 2.56 8.60
N LYS A 105 10.53 3.25 9.73
CA LYS A 105 11.64 3.75 10.56
C LYS A 105 12.20 2.67 11.49
N GLN A 106 11.52 1.52 11.60
CA GLN A 106 11.86 0.41 12.51
C GLN A 106 12.71 -0.68 11.82
N VAL A 107 13.20 -0.41 10.61
CA VAL A 107 13.94 -1.35 9.77
C VAL A 107 15.37 -0.86 9.61
N ASP A 108 16.31 -1.67 10.08
CA ASP A 108 17.75 -1.42 9.99
C ASP A 108 18.30 -1.75 8.59
N GLY A 109 19.27 -0.97 8.12
CA GLY A 109 19.96 -1.18 6.85
C GLY A 109 19.23 -0.65 5.60
N LEU A 110 19.35 -1.36 4.47
CA LEU A 110 18.82 -0.92 3.18
C LEU A 110 17.29 -0.95 3.15
N LYS A 111 16.68 0.22 2.95
CA LYS A 111 15.23 0.42 2.79
C LYS A 111 14.71 0.17 1.37
N LYS A 112 15.60 -0.15 0.43
CA LYS A 112 15.30 -0.40 -0.99
C LYS A 112 16.07 -1.65 -1.44
N THR A 113 15.46 -2.48 -2.26
CA THR A 113 16.08 -3.66 -2.87
C THR A 113 15.53 -3.92 -4.27
N VAL A 114 16.32 -4.56 -5.12
CA VAL A 114 15.96 -4.97 -6.48
C VAL A 114 16.40 -6.41 -6.69
N PHE A 115 15.47 -7.29 -7.05
CA PHE A 115 15.73 -8.73 -7.19
C PHE A 115 14.92 -9.34 -8.34
N PRO A 116 15.42 -10.36 -9.07
CA PRO A 116 14.60 -11.09 -10.03
C PRO A 116 13.64 -12.06 -9.34
N VAL A 117 12.42 -12.19 -9.85
CA VAL A 117 11.37 -13.11 -9.35
C VAL A 117 11.88 -14.55 -9.23
N THR A 118 12.68 -15.00 -10.19
CA THR A 118 13.20 -16.38 -10.29
C THR A 118 14.40 -16.65 -9.39
N TYR A 119 15.04 -15.62 -8.84
CA TYR A 119 16.40 -15.70 -8.28
C TYR A 119 16.46 -16.39 -6.91
N PHE A 120 15.42 -16.24 -6.09
CA PHE A 120 15.33 -16.79 -4.74
C PHE A 120 15.26 -18.33 -4.63
N LYS A 121 15.24 -19.02 -5.77
CA LYS A 121 15.27 -20.49 -5.86
C LYS A 121 16.69 -21.07 -5.75
N ASN A 122 17.73 -20.24 -5.93
CA ASN A 122 19.11 -20.60 -5.60
C ASN A 122 19.44 -20.16 -4.17
N ASN A 123 20.18 -21.00 -3.44
CA ASN A 123 20.69 -20.69 -2.09
C ASN A 123 21.96 -19.80 -2.11
N ASP A 124 22.07 -18.89 -3.09
CA ASP A 124 23.27 -18.06 -3.27
C ASP A 124 23.43 -17.03 -2.13
N VAL A 125 24.67 -16.90 -1.63
CA VAL A 125 24.98 -16.25 -0.34
C VAL A 125 25.06 -14.73 -0.48
N GLN A 126 23.90 -14.08 -0.70
CA GLN A 126 23.75 -12.63 -0.58
C GLN A 126 23.10 -12.26 0.75
N ILE A 127 23.73 -11.32 1.47
CA ILE A 127 23.23 -10.76 2.72
C ILE A 127 22.15 -9.73 2.40
N TYR A 128 20.90 -10.16 2.39
CA TYR A 128 19.74 -9.27 2.25
C TYR A 128 19.37 -8.63 3.60
N PRO A 129 18.76 -7.43 3.60
CA PRO A 129 18.13 -6.88 4.80
C PRO A 129 17.06 -7.84 5.35
N HIS A 130 16.99 -8.00 6.67
CA HIS A 130 16.13 -9.01 7.33
C HIS A 130 14.65 -8.92 6.92
N TRP A 131 14.13 -7.73 6.60
CA TRP A 131 12.75 -7.56 6.15
C TRP A 131 12.46 -8.20 4.78
N VAL A 132 13.48 -8.37 3.93
CA VAL A 132 13.37 -8.97 2.59
C VAL A 132 13.30 -10.50 2.68
N THR A 133 13.85 -11.12 3.73
CA THR A 133 13.85 -12.59 3.86
C THR A 133 12.43 -13.12 4.14
N PHE A 134 11.60 -12.36 4.87
CA PHE A 134 10.16 -12.62 4.99
C PHE A 134 9.46 -12.66 3.62
N LEU A 135 9.82 -11.76 2.69
CA LEU A 135 9.29 -11.73 1.33
C LEU A 135 9.79 -12.92 0.49
N ARG A 136 11.08 -13.28 0.64
CA ARG A 136 11.70 -14.46 0.03
C ARG A 136 10.95 -15.73 0.44
N GLY A 137 10.68 -15.91 1.74
CA GLY A 137 9.90 -17.05 2.25
C GLY A 137 8.54 -17.17 1.57
N VAL A 138 7.79 -16.06 1.47
CA VAL A 138 6.48 -16.03 0.81
C VAL A 138 6.59 -16.37 -0.67
N LEU A 139 7.55 -15.78 -1.42
CA LEU A 139 7.77 -16.08 -2.84
C LEU A 139 8.13 -17.55 -3.08
N ASN A 140 8.98 -18.13 -2.23
CA ASN A 140 9.43 -19.51 -2.36
C ASN A 140 8.32 -20.55 -2.05
N ASN A 141 7.28 -20.17 -1.31
CA ASN A 141 6.11 -20.99 -1.02
C ASN A 141 4.85 -20.55 -1.80
N TYR A 142 4.99 -19.59 -2.72
CA TYR A 142 3.86 -19.08 -3.49
C TYR A 142 3.42 -20.11 -4.57
N PRO A 143 2.12 -20.44 -4.70
CA PRO A 143 1.68 -21.53 -5.59
C PRO A 143 1.99 -21.35 -7.08
N ARG A 144 2.18 -20.11 -7.53
CA ARG A 144 2.53 -19.79 -8.92
C ARG A 144 4.05 -19.80 -9.07
N LYS A 145 4.58 -20.74 -9.87
CA LYS A 145 6.03 -20.89 -10.10
C LYS A 145 6.70 -19.63 -10.63
N ASP A 146 6.02 -18.88 -11.50
CA ASP A 146 6.54 -17.68 -12.15
C ASP A 146 5.55 -16.51 -11.99
N PRO A 147 5.65 -15.76 -10.87
CA PRO A 147 5.00 -14.46 -10.71
C PRO A 147 5.45 -13.44 -11.76
N LEU A 148 4.67 -12.38 -11.94
CA LEU A 148 5.14 -11.18 -12.63
C LEU A 148 6.06 -10.38 -11.71
N GLY A 149 7.01 -9.66 -12.31
CA GLY A 149 7.76 -8.62 -11.61
C GLY A 149 6.84 -7.49 -11.13
N PHE A 150 7.31 -6.70 -10.17
CA PHE A 150 6.53 -5.60 -9.59
C PHE A 150 7.44 -4.50 -9.05
N ASP A 151 6.97 -3.26 -9.04
CA ASP A 151 7.46 -2.27 -8.10
C ASP A 151 6.49 -2.23 -6.92
N ALA A 152 7.00 -2.27 -5.68
CA ALA A 152 6.18 -2.26 -4.47
C ALA A 152 6.80 -1.39 -3.37
N LEU A 153 5.95 -0.67 -2.63
CA LEU A 153 6.31 0.04 -1.42
C LEU A 153 5.51 -0.50 -0.22
N ILE A 154 6.24 -0.78 0.84
CA ILE A 154 5.74 -1.26 2.13
C ILE A 154 5.66 -0.09 3.11
N HIS A 155 4.54 0.00 3.81
CA HIS A 155 4.29 0.95 4.89
C HIS A 155 3.59 0.22 6.03
N SER A 156 4.11 0.32 7.25
CA SER A 156 3.55 -0.41 8.38
C SER A 156 3.52 0.43 9.65
N SER A 157 2.38 0.36 10.34
CA SER A 157 2.17 0.94 11.66
C SER A 157 2.32 -0.09 12.79
N VAL A 158 2.52 -1.38 12.48
CA VAL A 158 2.69 -2.42 13.50
C VAL A 158 4.01 -2.15 14.26
N PRO A 159 3.98 -2.00 15.60
CA PRO A 159 5.21 -1.94 16.39
C PRO A 159 5.96 -3.28 16.33
N THR A 160 7.19 -3.24 15.81
CA THR A 160 8.10 -4.39 15.77
C THR A 160 8.63 -4.73 17.16
N LYS A 161 9.20 -5.94 17.32
CA LYS A 161 9.85 -6.42 18.55
C LYS A 161 8.95 -6.50 19.81
N LYS A 162 7.63 -6.28 19.72
CA LYS A 162 6.67 -6.31 20.85
C LYS A 162 5.77 -7.56 20.98
N GLY A 163 5.93 -8.56 20.12
CA GLY A 163 4.99 -9.71 20.06
C GLY A 163 3.71 -9.42 19.27
N PHE A 164 3.68 -8.34 18.48
CA PHE A 164 2.49 -7.88 17.73
C PHE A 164 2.34 -8.48 16.31
N GLY A 165 2.95 -9.63 16.02
CA GLY A 165 2.88 -10.27 14.68
C GLY A 165 3.36 -9.38 13.53
N SER A 166 4.44 -8.60 13.71
CA SER A 166 4.90 -7.66 12.67
C SER A 166 5.47 -8.36 11.42
N SER A 167 6.00 -9.58 11.56
CA SER A 167 6.39 -10.43 10.42
C SER A 167 5.17 -11.01 9.72
N ALA A 168 4.20 -11.54 10.48
CA ALA A 168 2.90 -12.01 10.01
C ALA A 168 2.19 -10.98 9.12
N ALA A 169 2.04 -9.75 9.63
CA ALA A 169 1.43 -8.64 8.92
C ALA A 169 2.16 -8.34 7.60
N LEU A 170 3.50 -8.38 7.59
CA LEU A 170 4.28 -8.18 6.36
C LEU A 170 4.06 -9.31 5.35
N GLN A 171 4.13 -10.57 5.79
CA GLN A 171 4.00 -11.73 4.91
C GLN A 171 2.59 -11.91 4.35
N VAL A 172 1.56 -11.75 5.17
CA VAL A 172 0.16 -11.91 4.74
C VAL A 172 -0.29 -10.74 3.85
N ALA A 173 0.17 -9.51 4.12
CA ALA A 173 -0.04 -8.39 3.20
C ALA A 173 0.67 -8.65 1.86
N PHE A 174 1.89 -9.16 1.87
CA PHE A 174 2.66 -9.44 0.67
C PHE A 174 2.11 -10.61 -0.16
N TYR A 175 1.64 -11.70 0.46
CA TYR A 175 0.92 -12.76 -0.23
C TYR A 175 -0.34 -12.19 -0.91
N SER A 176 -1.10 -11.36 -0.19
CA SER A 176 -2.32 -10.73 -0.70
C SER A 176 -2.03 -9.76 -1.87
N PHE A 177 -0.89 -9.05 -1.82
CA PHE A 177 -0.39 -8.24 -2.92
C PHE A 177 0.02 -9.09 -4.13
N LEU A 178 0.61 -10.27 -3.95
CA LEU A 178 0.95 -11.20 -5.04
C LEU A 178 -0.31 -11.79 -5.72
N ASP A 179 -1.35 -12.14 -4.96
CA ASP A 179 -2.68 -12.53 -5.49
C ASP A 179 -3.26 -11.38 -6.35
N ALA A 180 -3.23 -10.16 -5.83
CA ALA A 180 -3.70 -8.98 -6.52
C ALA A 180 -2.89 -8.67 -7.81
N CYS A 181 -1.56 -8.81 -7.77
CA CYS A 181 -0.67 -8.73 -8.94
C CYS A 181 -1.01 -9.79 -9.99
N CYS A 182 -1.29 -11.03 -9.58
CA CYS A 182 -1.72 -12.12 -10.46
C CYS A 182 -3.10 -11.90 -11.10
N GLY A 183 -3.94 -11.02 -10.54
CA GLY A 183 -5.30 -10.77 -11.04
C GLY A 183 -6.30 -11.86 -10.65
N SER A 184 -5.97 -12.71 -9.69
CA SER A 184 -6.85 -13.76 -9.17
C SER A 184 -6.48 -14.08 -7.72
N LYS A 185 -7.49 -14.26 -6.85
CA LYS A 185 -7.28 -14.86 -5.52
C LYS A 185 -6.97 -16.34 -5.72
N LEU A 186 -5.70 -16.68 -5.99
CA LEU A 186 -5.21 -18.06 -6.17
C LEU A 186 -5.48 -18.86 -4.90
N CYS A 187 -5.38 -18.20 -3.73
CA CYS A 187 -5.89 -18.72 -2.48
C CYS A 187 -7.31 -18.21 -2.19
N LYS A 188 -8.34 -19.00 -2.55
CA LYS A 188 -9.74 -18.68 -2.19
C LYS A 188 -10.04 -18.74 -0.69
N SER A 189 -9.17 -19.35 0.12
CA SER A 189 -9.35 -19.49 1.57
C SER A 189 -8.36 -18.62 2.32
N GLN A 190 -8.88 -17.71 3.16
CA GLN A 190 -8.07 -16.90 4.08
C GLN A 190 -7.22 -17.79 5.00
N PHE A 191 -7.78 -18.89 5.51
CA PHE A 191 -7.03 -19.84 6.33
C PHE A 191 -5.81 -20.40 5.60
N LYS A 192 -6.00 -20.87 4.35
CA LYS A 192 -4.90 -21.42 3.54
C LYS A 192 -3.85 -20.37 3.16
N ARG A 193 -4.25 -19.11 2.94
CA ARG A 193 -3.30 -17.98 2.74
C ARG A 193 -2.39 -17.82 3.96
N GLY A 194 -2.99 -17.80 5.15
CA GLY A 194 -2.25 -17.68 6.41
C GLY A 194 -1.32 -18.87 6.66
N LYS A 195 -1.79 -20.09 6.41
CA LYS A 195 -0.97 -21.30 6.54
C LYS A 195 0.21 -21.34 5.56
N LEU A 196 0.05 -20.88 4.31
CA LEU A 196 1.18 -20.77 3.37
C LEU A 196 2.21 -19.72 3.82
N CYS A 197 1.77 -18.64 4.50
CA CYS A 197 2.68 -17.67 5.11
C CYS A 197 3.38 -18.25 6.36
N LEU A 198 2.69 -19.09 7.14
CA LEU A 198 3.26 -19.81 8.28
C LEU A 198 4.38 -20.78 7.85
N GLU A 199 4.09 -21.61 6.83
CA GLU A 199 5.04 -22.54 6.22
C GLU A 199 6.26 -21.79 5.62
N ALA A 200 6.04 -20.59 5.08
CA ALA A 200 7.09 -19.71 4.58
C ALA A 200 8.04 -19.18 5.66
N GLU A 201 7.53 -18.73 6.81
CA GLU A 201 8.36 -18.21 7.90
C GLU A 201 9.25 -19.31 8.51
N MET A 202 8.69 -20.52 8.71
CA MET A 202 9.44 -21.69 9.19
C MET A 202 10.50 -22.21 8.20
N ALA A 203 10.31 -21.96 6.90
CA ALA A 203 11.26 -22.35 5.87
C ALA A 203 12.49 -21.41 5.82
N ASP A 204 12.28 -20.12 6.10
CA ASP A 204 13.31 -19.07 6.00
C ASP A 204 14.22 -18.98 7.23
N GLN A 205 13.75 -19.44 8.40
CA GLN A 205 14.52 -19.53 9.65
C GLN A 205 15.71 -20.51 9.53
N GLN A 206 16.90 -19.98 9.22
CA GLN A 206 18.12 -20.77 9.04
C GLN A 206 18.75 -21.30 10.34
N ASN A 207 18.46 -20.68 11.50
CA ASN A 207 18.96 -21.11 12.81
C ASN A 207 17.84 -21.60 13.73
N SER A 208 18.03 -22.79 14.31
CA SER A 208 17.56 -23.35 15.61
C SER A 208 16.11 -23.19 16.13
N HIS A 209 15.33 -22.18 15.74
CA HIS A 209 14.08 -21.80 16.43
C HIS A 209 12.86 -21.89 15.51
N LYS A 210 12.71 -23.03 14.84
CA LYS A 210 11.59 -23.35 13.93
C LYS A 210 10.27 -23.52 14.70
N LEU A 211 9.66 -22.37 14.96
CA LEU A 211 8.40 -22.20 15.66
C LEU A 211 7.47 -21.41 14.75
N GLY A 212 6.48 -22.11 14.19
CA GLY A 212 5.39 -21.47 13.49
C GLY A 212 4.41 -20.89 14.49
N ILE A 213 4.42 -19.56 14.65
CA ILE A 213 3.44 -18.83 15.45
C ILE A 213 2.19 -18.60 14.59
N TRP A 214 0.99 -18.85 15.13
CA TRP A 214 -0.24 -18.84 14.32
C TRP A 214 -0.73 -17.43 13.93
N ASP A 215 0.02 -16.38 14.28
CA ASP A 215 -0.14 -15.00 13.83
C ASP A 215 -0.47 -14.87 12.34
N ASN A 216 0.20 -15.66 11.49
CA ASN A 216 0.04 -15.61 10.03
C ASN A 216 -1.36 -16.09 9.61
N VAL A 217 -1.98 -16.97 10.40
CA VAL A 217 -3.38 -17.39 10.25
C VAL A 217 -4.31 -16.31 10.81
N THR A 218 -4.12 -15.85 12.04
CA THR A 218 -4.96 -14.81 12.67
C THR A 218 -5.02 -13.52 11.84
N SER A 219 -3.86 -13.00 11.42
CA SER A 219 -3.73 -11.84 10.54
C SER A 219 -4.47 -12.04 9.21
N SER A 220 -4.62 -13.28 8.75
CA SER A 220 -5.33 -13.62 7.53
C SER A 220 -6.84 -13.84 7.71
N VAL A 221 -7.32 -14.38 8.83
CA VAL A 221 -8.72 -14.85 9.01
C VAL A 221 -9.58 -13.99 9.94
N SER A 222 -9.00 -13.06 10.70
CA SER A 222 -9.74 -12.28 11.72
C SER A 222 -10.95 -11.54 11.14
N GLN A 223 -11.96 -11.34 11.98
CA GLN A 223 -13.20 -10.65 11.62
C GLN A 223 -13.42 -9.46 12.57
N SER A 224 -14.12 -8.43 12.08
CA SER A 224 -14.53 -7.29 12.89
C SER A 224 -15.21 -7.75 14.18
N CYS A 225 -14.78 -7.23 15.33
CA CYS A 225 -15.36 -7.51 16.65
C CYS A 225 -15.19 -8.96 17.15
N SER A 226 -14.45 -9.82 16.46
CA SER A 226 -14.24 -11.21 16.85
C SER A 226 -12.76 -11.55 17.06
N ALA A 227 -12.48 -12.20 18.19
CA ALA A 227 -11.25 -12.98 18.35
C ALA A 227 -11.29 -14.24 17.46
N VAL A 228 -10.15 -14.91 17.33
CA VAL A 228 -9.98 -16.16 16.59
C VAL A 228 -9.49 -17.23 17.57
N LEU A 229 -10.35 -18.20 17.87
CA LEU A 229 -9.94 -19.43 18.54
C LEU A 229 -9.37 -20.38 17.49
N ILE A 230 -8.13 -20.81 17.68
CA ILE A 230 -7.38 -21.65 16.73
C ILE A 230 -7.15 -23.00 17.38
N ASN A 231 -7.47 -24.10 16.68
CA ASN A 231 -6.98 -25.43 17.01
C ASN A 231 -5.84 -25.81 16.06
N CYS A 232 -4.63 -25.89 16.62
CA CYS A 232 -3.38 -26.04 15.86
C CYS A 232 -3.24 -27.42 15.20
N LYS A 233 -3.78 -28.48 15.82
CA LYS A 233 -3.69 -29.87 15.34
C LYS A 233 -4.69 -30.14 14.21
N LYS A 234 -5.97 -29.82 14.43
CA LYS A 234 -7.05 -29.98 13.45
C LYS A 234 -6.91 -29.01 12.28
N ASN A 235 -6.14 -27.93 12.44
CA ASN A 235 -5.98 -26.86 11.46
C ASN A 235 -7.31 -26.13 11.21
N GLU A 236 -7.99 -25.77 12.30
CA GLU A 236 -9.32 -25.16 12.32
C GLU A 236 -9.29 -23.81 13.06
N THR A 237 -10.17 -22.89 12.65
CA THR A 237 -10.29 -21.55 13.26
C THR A 237 -11.75 -21.17 13.41
N TYR A 238 -12.13 -20.71 14.59
CA TYR A 238 -13.49 -20.32 14.94
C TYR A 238 -13.49 -18.84 15.36
N PRO A 239 -14.36 -17.99 14.78
CA PRO A 239 -14.54 -16.63 15.27
C PRO A 239 -15.26 -16.67 16.63
N VAL A 240 -14.79 -15.87 17.58
CA VAL A 240 -15.40 -15.71 18.91
C VAL A 240 -15.75 -14.23 19.08
N GLU A 241 -17.04 -13.91 19.04
CA GLU A 241 -17.58 -12.55 19.03
C GLU A 241 -17.48 -11.89 20.41
N ILE A 242 -16.99 -10.64 20.45
CA ILE A 242 -17.06 -9.77 21.63
C ILE A 242 -18.21 -8.78 21.40
N ARG A 243 -19.36 -9.06 22.02
CA ARG A 243 -20.64 -8.37 21.74
C ARG A 243 -20.75 -7.00 22.39
N ASP A 244 -20.10 -6.81 23.54
CA ASP A 244 -20.14 -5.54 24.26
C ASP A 244 -19.05 -4.61 23.71
N ILE A 245 -19.48 -3.44 23.24
CA ILE A 245 -18.60 -2.42 22.65
C ILE A 245 -17.91 -1.55 23.71
N ASP A 246 -18.42 -1.51 24.94
CA ASP A 246 -17.80 -0.76 26.04
C ASP A 246 -16.80 -1.61 26.82
N ILE A 247 -16.63 -2.89 26.47
CA ILE A 247 -15.49 -3.72 26.86
C ILE A 247 -14.35 -3.55 25.86
N LEU A 248 -13.12 -3.36 26.33
CA LEU A 248 -11.94 -3.25 25.47
C LEU A 248 -10.68 -3.86 26.11
N PHE A 249 -9.62 -4.01 25.31
CA PHE A 249 -8.31 -4.41 25.80
C PHE A 249 -7.36 -3.20 25.84
N LEU A 250 -6.70 -3.00 26.98
CA LEU A 250 -5.53 -2.13 27.09
C LEU A 250 -4.27 -2.99 27.03
N LEU A 251 -3.39 -2.73 26.06
CA LEU A 251 -2.06 -3.32 26.01
C LEU A 251 -1.04 -2.31 26.55
N THR A 252 -0.32 -2.66 27.61
CA THR A 252 0.66 -1.78 28.27
C THR A 252 2.06 -2.34 28.08
N TYR A 253 2.95 -1.53 27.50
CA TYR A 253 4.35 -1.92 27.28
C TYR A 253 5.31 -0.96 27.99
N PRO A 254 6.31 -1.46 28.74
CA PRO A 254 7.41 -0.64 29.21
C PRO A 254 8.19 -0.08 28.01
N ASN A 255 8.70 1.14 28.15
CA ASN A 255 9.63 1.78 27.21
C ASN A 255 11.03 1.90 27.85
N PHE A 256 11.41 0.84 28.56
CA PHE A 256 12.66 0.60 29.26
C PHE A 256 12.90 -0.91 29.27
N ASP A 257 14.15 -1.34 29.39
CA ASP A 257 14.47 -2.77 29.39
C ASP A 257 13.92 -3.48 30.64
N ILE A 258 13.39 -4.68 30.44
CA ILE A 258 12.90 -5.56 31.51
C ILE A 258 13.60 -6.91 31.42
N GLU A 259 13.80 -7.55 32.57
CA GLU A 259 14.39 -8.88 32.69
C GLU A 259 13.39 -9.96 32.26
N LEU A 260 13.18 -10.08 30.94
CA LEU A 260 12.25 -11.02 30.33
C LEU A 260 13.00 -12.06 29.48
N ASP A 261 13.13 -13.27 30.02
CA ASP A 261 13.84 -14.39 29.38
C ASP A 261 13.08 -15.05 28.21
N ASP A 262 11.90 -14.54 27.82
CA ASP A 262 10.98 -15.11 26.80
C ASP A 262 11.72 -15.71 25.58
N ARG A 263 12.46 -14.89 24.82
CA ARG A 263 13.08 -15.34 23.55
C ARG A 263 14.20 -16.36 23.72
N THR A 264 14.87 -16.35 24.87
CA THR A 264 15.98 -17.25 25.21
C THR A 264 15.48 -18.52 25.89
N CYS A 265 14.36 -18.46 26.61
CA CYS A 265 13.71 -19.63 27.22
C CYS A 265 12.77 -20.36 26.26
N VAL A 266 12.14 -19.72 25.26
CA VAL A 266 11.26 -20.39 24.27
C VAL A 266 11.86 -21.68 23.66
N PRO A 267 13.14 -21.72 23.25
CA PRO A 267 13.78 -22.96 22.77
C PRO A 267 13.90 -24.03 23.87
N ARG A 268 14.23 -23.62 25.10
CA ARG A 268 14.32 -24.46 26.31
C ARG A 268 12.95 -25.03 26.70
N ARG A 269 11.88 -24.21 26.71
CA ARG A 269 10.49 -24.62 26.97
C ARG A 269 9.99 -25.62 25.92
N ASN A 270 10.30 -25.39 24.65
CA ASN A 270 10.02 -26.34 23.56
C ASN A 270 10.80 -27.67 23.73
N MET A 271 12.04 -27.62 24.23
CA MET A 271 12.79 -28.84 24.58
C MET A 271 12.22 -29.56 25.82
N GLU A 272 11.79 -28.82 26.84
CA GLU A 272 11.11 -29.33 28.03
C GLU A 272 9.80 -30.08 27.63
N LEU A 273 8.96 -29.50 26.76
CA LEU A 273 7.76 -30.17 26.23
C LEU A 273 8.09 -31.41 25.35
N LYS A 274 9.14 -31.35 24.52
CA LYS A 274 9.61 -32.53 23.74
C LYS A 274 10.08 -33.66 24.64
N LEU A 275 10.76 -33.35 25.74
CA LEU A 275 11.23 -34.36 26.70
C LEU A 275 10.04 -35.03 27.41
N ILE A 276 9.02 -34.25 27.80
CA ILE A 276 7.75 -34.76 28.33
C ILE A 276 7.12 -35.73 27.32
N ALA A 277 7.05 -35.37 26.03
CA ALA A 277 6.53 -36.26 24.97
C ALA A 277 7.19 -37.66 24.98
N ARG A 278 8.52 -37.72 25.20
CA ARG A 278 9.29 -38.97 25.23
C ARG A 278 9.04 -39.78 26.49
N LEU A 279 9.06 -39.12 27.65
CA LEU A 279 8.80 -39.77 28.94
C LEU A 279 7.38 -40.35 29.01
N LEU A 280 6.42 -39.71 28.33
CA LEU A 280 5.04 -40.18 28.14
C LEU A 280 4.88 -41.27 27.04
N GLY A 281 5.96 -41.70 26.38
CA GLY A 281 5.91 -42.71 25.30
C GLY A 281 5.31 -42.24 23.96
N LEU A 282 4.99 -40.95 23.82
CA LEU A 282 4.25 -40.37 22.69
C LEU A 282 5.10 -40.18 21.41
N ASP A 283 6.39 -40.55 21.43
CA ASP A 283 7.31 -40.49 20.27
C ASP A 283 6.78 -41.21 19.01
N HIS A 284 5.89 -42.20 19.17
CA HIS A 284 5.27 -42.90 18.04
C HIS A 284 4.26 -42.03 17.27
N ILE A 285 3.53 -41.14 17.95
CA ILE A 285 2.63 -40.14 17.32
C ILE A 285 3.46 -39.11 16.54
N ASN A 286 4.56 -38.65 17.13
CA ASN A 286 5.46 -37.66 16.53
C ASN A 286 6.16 -38.13 15.23
N LYS A 287 6.25 -39.45 14.99
CA LYS A 287 6.77 -40.00 13.73
C LYS A 287 5.78 -39.98 12.57
N ALA A 288 4.47 -39.91 12.85
CA ALA A 288 3.42 -39.85 11.83
C ALA A 288 3.13 -38.40 11.38
N ALA A 289 3.21 -37.44 12.30
CA ALA A 289 2.95 -36.02 12.05
C ALA A 289 4.19 -35.30 11.45
N GLY A 290 4.39 -35.45 10.14
CA GLY A 290 5.50 -34.80 9.43
C GLY A 290 5.52 -33.27 9.57
N LYS A 291 6.48 -32.74 10.33
CA LYS A 291 6.74 -31.32 10.60
C LYS A 291 5.67 -30.56 11.43
N HIS A 292 5.23 -31.08 12.57
CA HIS A 292 5.00 -30.30 13.80
C HIS A 292 4.80 -31.29 14.96
N LEU A 293 5.35 -31.00 16.14
CA LEU A 293 5.07 -31.83 17.32
C LEU A 293 3.73 -31.42 17.93
N SER A 294 2.68 -32.19 17.64
CA SER A 294 1.37 -32.10 18.31
C SER A 294 1.38 -32.97 19.57
N ILE A 295 2.06 -32.49 20.61
CA ILE A 295 2.50 -33.31 21.75
C ILE A 295 1.33 -33.79 22.62
N LEU A 296 0.35 -32.93 22.91
CA LEU A 296 -0.55 -33.11 24.06
C LEU A 296 -2.06 -33.17 23.76
N GLU A 297 -2.52 -32.92 22.53
CA GLU A 297 -3.95 -33.04 22.19
C GLU A 297 -4.37 -34.48 21.81
N ASN A 298 -3.48 -35.48 21.90
CA ASN A 298 -3.88 -36.89 21.89
C ASN A 298 -4.04 -37.47 23.32
N MET A 299 -3.76 -36.66 24.33
CA MET A 299 -4.30 -36.89 25.66
C MET A 299 -5.70 -36.24 25.68
N ASP A 300 -6.72 -37.10 25.63
CA ASP A 300 -7.87 -36.90 26.52
C ASP A 300 -7.30 -36.62 27.92
N GLU A 301 -7.86 -35.63 28.63
CA GLU A 301 -7.23 -34.94 29.77
C GLU A 301 -6.33 -35.90 30.58
N PRO A 302 -5.00 -35.70 30.63
CA PRO A 302 -4.10 -36.65 31.25
C PRO A 302 -4.47 -36.73 32.72
N SER A 303 -5.23 -37.78 33.04
CA SER A 303 -6.06 -37.77 34.22
C SER A 303 -5.19 -37.83 35.47
N LYS A 304 -5.77 -37.56 36.65
CA LYS A 304 -5.02 -37.75 37.90
C LYS A 304 -4.40 -39.14 37.93
N GLU A 305 -5.16 -40.16 37.55
CA GLU A 305 -4.74 -41.57 37.47
C GLU A 305 -3.61 -41.79 36.46
N SER A 306 -3.64 -41.09 35.31
CA SER A 306 -2.60 -41.17 34.29
C SER A 306 -1.27 -40.57 34.80
N VAL A 307 -1.32 -39.37 35.38
CA VAL A 307 -0.16 -38.71 35.99
C VAL A 307 0.36 -39.52 37.18
N ILE A 308 -0.54 -40.08 37.99
CA ILE A 308 -0.23 -41.03 39.07
C ILE A 308 0.50 -42.27 38.53
N GLU A 309 0.01 -42.90 37.45
CA GLU A 309 0.61 -44.12 36.88
C GLU A 309 2.03 -43.85 36.35
N ILE A 310 2.25 -42.70 35.72
CA ILE A 310 3.59 -42.26 35.28
C ILE A 310 4.53 -42.06 36.49
N LEU A 311 4.07 -41.38 37.54
CA LEU A 311 4.85 -41.13 38.76
C LEU A 311 5.15 -42.42 39.54
N ARG A 312 4.19 -43.36 39.61
CA ARG A 312 4.40 -44.73 40.11
C ARG A 312 5.45 -45.47 39.27
N GLY A 313 5.43 -45.27 37.94
CA GLY A 313 6.43 -45.82 37.01
C GLY A 313 7.87 -45.33 37.27
N PHE A 314 8.04 -44.16 37.89
CA PHE A 314 9.33 -43.66 38.39
C PHE A 314 9.70 -44.15 39.80
N GLY A 315 8.80 -44.87 40.49
CA GLY A 315 9.04 -45.46 41.82
C GLY A 315 8.67 -44.60 43.02
N ILE A 316 7.90 -43.52 42.81
CA ILE A 316 7.53 -42.56 43.86
C ILE A 316 6.42 -43.15 44.76
N GLU A 317 6.45 -42.84 46.06
CA GLU A 317 5.49 -43.34 47.07
C GLU A 317 4.09 -42.76 46.87
N GLU A 318 3.06 -43.60 47.00
CA GLU A 318 1.71 -43.32 46.48
C GLU A 318 0.99 -42.13 47.14
N GLU A 319 1.11 -41.97 48.46
CA GLU A 319 0.50 -40.85 49.19
C GLU A 319 1.07 -39.49 48.73
N LEU A 320 2.38 -39.43 48.50
CA LEU A 320 3.07 -38.23 48.01
C LEU A 320 2.76 -37.95 46.54
N ILE A 321 2.49 -38.99 45.73
CA ILE A 321 1.93 -38.80 44.40
C ILE A 321 0.54 -38.15 44.51
N PHE A 322 -0.34 -38.64 45.40
CA PHE A 322 -1.68 -38.07 45.55
C PHE A 322 -1.65 -36.61 46.03
N ASP A 323 -0.89 -36.28 47.07
CA ASP A 323 -0.75 -34.89 47.55
C ASP A 323 -0.20 -33.96 46.46
N PHE A 324 0.85 -34.38 45.75
CA PHE A 324 1.47 -33.61 44.67
C PHE A 324 0.58 -33.51 43.42
N VAL A 325 -0.23 -34.52 43.13
CA VAL A 325 -1.22 -34.49 42.03
C VAL A 325 -2.41 -33.61 42.41
N ASP A 326 -2.85 -33.61 43.66
CA ASP A 326 -3.87 -32.66 44.13
C ASP A 326 -3.34 -31.22 44.13
N GLU A 327 -2.07 -30.97 44.48
CA GLU A 327 -1.41 -29.66 44.30
C GLU A 327 -1.24 -29.29 42.82
N LEU A 328 -0.88 -30.22 41.94
CA LEU A 328 -0.81 -30.01 40.50
C LEU A 328 -2.17 -29.61 39.92
N PHE A 329 -3.25 -30.29 40.30
CA PHE A 329 -4.61 -30.00 39.80
C PHE A 329 -5.37 -28.99 40.70
N TYR A 330 -4.70 -28.33 41.65
CA TYR A 330 -5.30 -27.26 42.44
C TYR A 330 -5.43 -25.97 41.62
N PHE A 331 -6.65 -25.47 41.50
CA PHE A 331 -6.96 -24.19 40.88
C PHE A 331 -7.52 -23.22 41.93
N PRO A 332 -6.85 -22.09 42.22
CA PRO A 332 -7.42 -21.03 43.05
C PRO A 332 -8.69 -20.48 42.38
N LYS A 333 -9.75 -20.32 43.18
CA LYS A 333 -11.11 -20.02 42.69
C LYS A 333 -11.54 -18.58 42.94
N SER A 334 -10.78 -17.83 43.73
CA SER A 334 -11.07 -16.47 44.14
C SER A 334 -9.83 -15.57 44.16
N MET A 335 -10.06 -14.26 44.12
CA MET A 335 -9.00 -13.24 44.29
C MET A 335 -8.36 -13.30 45.69
N THR A 336 -9.08 -13.80 46.69
CA THR A 336 -8.54 -14.07 48.04
C THR A 336 -7.53 -15.21 48.05
N ASP A 337 -7.79 -16.31 47.35
CA ASP A 337 -6.83 -17.43 47.22
C ASP A 337 -5.54 -16.97 46.55
N PHE A 338 -5.66 -16.08 45.56
CA PHE A 338 -4.55 -15.48 44.81
C PHE A 338 -3.62 -14.64 45.71
N VAL A 339 -4.16 -13.80 46.59
CA VAL A 339 -3.34 -13.00 47.54
C VAL A 339 -2.61 -13.89 48.54
N LEU A 340 -3.28 -14.93 49.07
CA LEU A 340 -2.67 -15.89 49.99
C LEU A 340 -1.52 -16.67 49.33
N TYR A 341 -1.78 -17.28 48.17
CA TYR A 341 -0.79 -18.09 47.45
C TYR A 341 0.37 -17.26 46.89
N ALA A 342 0.16 -15.97 46.61
CA ALA A 342 1.23 -15.04 46.25
C ALA A 342 2.15 -14.71 47.44
N GLY A 343 1.60 -14.58 48.66
CA GLY A 343 2.34 -14.33 49.89
C GLY A 343 3.33 -15.45 50.21
N GLU A 344 2.83 -16.68 50.34
CA GLU A 344 3.66 -17.87 50.67
C GLU A 344 4.78 -18.12 49.64
N ALA A 345 4.54 -17.76 48.37
CA ALA A 345 5.54 -17.87 47.31
C ALA A 345 6.69 -16.84 47.44
N THR A 346 6.46 -15.69 48.08
CA THR A 346 7.48 -14.62 48.23
C THR A 346 8.41 -14.83 49.42
N GLU A 347 7.94 -15.41 50.54
CA GLU A 347 8.78 -15.66 51.73
C GLU A 347 9.96 -16.61 51.47
N ASN A 348 9.92 -17.38 50.39
CA ASN A 348 10.96 -18.35 50.02
C ASN A 348 12.12 -17.74 49.17
N TYR A 349 12.13 -16.44 48.89
CA TYR A 349 13.20 -15.79 48.09
C TYR A 349 14.08 -14.77 48.86
N ASP A 350 13.60 -14.18 49.96
CA ASP A 350 14.35 -13.15 50.70
C ASP A 350 15.35 -13.76 51.72
N ALA A 351 16.43 -14.33 51.20
CA ALA A 351 17.47 -14.99 52.00
C ALA A 351 18.92 -14.67 51.57
N SER A 352 19.17 -13.55 50.88
CA SER A 352 20.51 -13.30 50.28
C SER A 352 21.02 -11.83 50.20
N VAL A 353 20.44 -10.87 50.93
CA VAL A 353 21.01 -9.51 51.05
C VAL A 353 21.32 -9.15 52.51
N SER A 354 22.60 -8.97 52.84
CA SER A 354 23.06 -8.61 54.19
C SER A 354 23.61 -7.19 54.28
N THR A 355 23.03 -6.41 55.20
CA THR A 355 23.63 -5.32 56.00
C THR A 355 24.58 -4.32 55.34
N ALA A 356 24.15 -3.05 55.24
CA ALA A 356 25.06 -1.91 55.27
C ALA A 356 24.43 -0.63 55.88
N SER A 357 25.14 -0.06 56.86
CA SER A 357 25.00 1.30 57.45
C SER A 357 23.74 1.66 58.27
N GLU A 358 23.98 2.39 59.35
CA GLU A 358 23.01 2.93 60.30
C GLU A 358 22.77 4.43 60.04
N SER A 359 21.65 5.02 60.51
CA SER A 359 21.71 6.06 61.55
C SER A 359 20.36 6.71 61.95
N LYS A 360 20.15 6.75 63.28
CA LYS A 360 19.53 7.81 64.12
C LYS A 360 18.13 8.39 63.77
N ALA A 361 17.22 8.17 64.72
CA ALA A 361 15.98 8.93 65.01
C ALA A 361 16.31 10.31 65.69
N PRO A 362 15.38 11.13 66.27
CA PRO A 362 13.94 10.91 66.54
C PRO A 362 12.98 12.12 66.35
N GLY A 363 11.70 11.94 66.72
CA GLY A 363 10.69 13.01 66.90
C GLY A 363 9.57 13.01 65.84
N GLU A 364 8.31 13.36 66.12
CA GLU A 364 7.66 13.78 67.38
C GLU A 364 6.23 13.19 67.51
N VAL A 365 5.57 13.43 68.66
CA VAL A 365 4.18 13.05 68.99
C VAL A 365 3.32 14.31 69.00
N LEU A 366 2.03 14.22 68.61
CA LEU A 366 0.84 15.01 69.02
C LEU A 366 -0.36 14.46 68.19
N THR A 367 -1.27 13.62 68.68
CA THR A 367 -2.45 13.85 69.57
C THR A 367 -3.68 14.46 68.91
N ASN A 368 -4.82 13.76 69.05
CA ASN A 368 -6.19 14.28 69.22
C ASN A 368 -6.85 14.96 67.98
N GLU A 369 -8.17 15.06 67.84
CA GLU A 369 -9.37 14.59 68.61
C GLU A 369 -10.39 14.06 67.55
N GLU A 370 -11.13 12.98 67.78
CA GLU A 370 -12.52 12.96 68.30
C GLU A 370 -13.52 13.92 67.61
N GLU A 371 -14.52 13.35 66.92
CA GLU A 371 -15.93 13.68 67.11
C GLU A 371 -16.80 12.52 66.57
N GLU A 372 -17.83 12.12 67.33
CA GLU A 372 -18.84 11.12 66.98
C GLU A 372 -20.15 11.81 66.58
N ASP A 373 -21.01 11.14 65.80
CA ASP A 373 -22.46 11.38 65.87
C ASP A 373 -23.22 10.15 65.31
N GLU A 374 -24.18 9.62 66.07
CA GLU A 374 -25.06 8.50 65.71
C GLU A 374 -26.51 8.98 65.49
N GLU A 375 -27.28 8.36 64.59
CA GLU A 375 -28.75 8.31 64.71
C GLU A 375 -29.37 7.06 64.02
N GLU A 376 -30.37 6.40 64.64
CA GLU A 376 -31.16 5.28 64.07
C GLU A 376 -32.41 5.80 63.28
N ALA A 377 -33.34 5.04 62.66
CA ALA A 377 -33.70 3.60 62.55
C ALA A 377 -34.47 3.40 61.19
N VAL A 378 -35.24 2.36 60.81
CA VAL A 378 -35.82 1.16 61.48
C VAL A 378 -35.82 -0.06 60.53
N SER A 379 -35.30 -1.17 61.06
CA SER A 379 -35.57 -2.59 60.80
C SER A 379 -36.76 -3.08 59.95
N HIS A 380 -36.57 -4.22 59.25
CA HIS A 380 -37.48 -5.39 59.09
C HIS A 380 -36.73 -6.48 58.27
N ALA A 381 -35.89 -7.33 58.89
CA ALA A 381 -36.22 -8.70 59.37
C ALA A 381 -36.47 -9.75 58.25
N PHE A 382 -35.48 -10.57 57.86
CA PHE A 382 -35.06 -11.88 58.44
C PHE A 382 -35.80 -13.11 57.81
N PRO A 383 -35.28 -14.36 57.86
CA PRO A 383 -34.21 -14.90 58.74
C PRO A 383 -33.01 -15.59 58.05
N THR A 384 -31.97 -15.87 58.84
CA THR A 384 -30.82 -16.73 58.50
C THR A 384 -30.48 -17.63 59.69
N PRO A 385 -30.14 -18.93 59.53
CA PRO A 385 -29.68 -19.79 60.62
C PRO A 385 -28.19 -19.58 60.96
N CYS A 386 -27.85 -19.61 62.25
CA CYS A 386 -26.48 -19.40 62.73
C CYS A 386 -25.63 -20.69 62.80
N PHE A 387 -24.31 -20.52 62.83
CA PHE A 387 -23.42 -21.34 63.66
C PHE A 387 -22.35 -20.44 64.33
N GLN A 388 -21.90 -20.80 65.54
CA GLN A 388 -21.02 -19.97 66.38
C GLN A 388 -19.53 -20.40 66.31
N PRO A 389 -18.59 -19.47 66.50
CA PRO A 389 -17.16 -19.79 66.64
C PRO A 389 -16.81 -20.32 68.04
N SER A 390 -15.71 -21.08 68.14
CA SER A 390 -15.15 -21.58 69.40
C SER A 390 -13.68 -21.15 69.60
N LYS A 391 -13.17 -21.25 70.84
CA LYS A 391 -11.99 -20.52 71.33
C LYS A 391 -10.63 -21.20 71.04
N PRO A 392 -9.52 -20.44 71.01
CA PRO A 392 -8.20 -20.92 70.57
C PRO A 392 -7.49 -21.84 71.57
N GLY A 393 -6.66 -22.73 71.04
CA GLY A 393 -5.68 -23.54 71.77
C GLY A 393 -4.25 -23.03 71.59
N GLY A 394 -3.39 -23.27 72.59
CA GLY A 394 -2.00 -22.78 72.61
C GLY A 394 -1.03 -23.51 71.65
N PRO A 395 0.20 -22.99 71.50
CA PRO A 395 1.12 -23.40 70.45
C PRO A 395 1.67 -24.82 70.64
N ARG A 396 1.59 -25.64 69.59
CA ARG A 396 2.47 -26.80 69.40
C ARG A 396 3.67 -26.39 68.55
N GLN A 397 4.87 -26.67 69.03
CA GLN A 397 6.05 -26.69 68.18
C GLN A 397 6.02 -27.96 67.31
N GLU A 398 5.35 -27.89 66.17
CA GLU A 398 5.62 -28.85 65.10
C GLU A 398 6.97 -28.52 64.48
N LYS A 399 7.79 -29.54 64.21
CA LYS A 399 8.97 -29.36 63.36
C LYS A 399 8.48 -28.95 61.96
N PRO A 400 9.20 -28.10 61.22
CA PRO A 400 8.83 -27.82 59.84
C PRO A 400 8.79 -29.13 59.07
N LYS A 401 7.61 -29.48 58.53
CA LYS A 401 7.49 -30.58 57.57
C LYS A 401 8.27 -30.16 56.33
N GLU A 402 9.19 -31.02 55.91
CA GLU A 402 9.83 -30.87 54.62
C GLU A 402 8.76 -30.96 53.53
N SER A 403 8.80 -30.05 52.54
CA SER A 403 7.75 -29.98 51.51
C SER A 403 7.68 -31.30 50.73
N PRO A 404 6.49 -31.72 50.25
CA PRO A 404 6.34 -32.93 49.44
C PRO A 404 7.34 -32.98 48.27
N LEU A 405 7.56 -31.83 47.63
CA LEU A 405 8.59 -31.59 46.60
C LEU A 405 10.01 -31.95 47.07
N ASN A 406 10.47 -31.41 48.21
CA ASN A 406 11.83 -31.67 48.72
C ASN A 406 12.04 -33.14 49.14
N TYR A 407 10.98 -33.83 49.58
CA TYR A 407 11.05 -35.28 49.87
C TYR A 407 11.03 -36.11 48.57
N LEU A 408 10.20 -35.75 47.58
CA LEU A 408 10.22 -36.33 46.23
C LEU A 408 11.60 -36.22 45.60
N ASP A 409 12.25 -35.06 45.73
CA ASP A 409 13.56 -34.79 45.17
C ASP A 409 14.63 -35.72 45.79
N LYS A 410 14.56 -36.02 47.10
CA LYS A 410 15.43 -37.01 47.75
C LYS A 410 15.14 -38.43 47.26
N GLN A 411 13.88 -38.85 47.24
CA GLN A 411 13.45 -40.17 46.74
C GLN A 411 13.91 -40.40 45.29
N LEU A 412 13.70 -39.42 44.40
CA LEU A 412 14.13 -39.48 43.00
C LEU A 412 15.66 -39.52 42.86
N ILE A 413 16.40 -38.78 43.70
CA ILE A 413 17.87 -38.86 43.75
C ILE A 413 18.31 -40.27 44.19
N GLU A 414 17.62 -40.93 45.12
CA GLU A 414 17.93 -42.32 45.54
C GLU A 414 17.53 -43.35 44.47
N LEU A 415 16.39 -43.19 43.80
CA LEU A 415 15.96 -44.02 42.66
C LEU A 415 16.93 -43.91 41.46
N CYS A 416 17.57 -42.75 41.27
CA CYS A 416 18.66 -42.59 40.30
C CYS A 416 19.97 -43.27 40.74
N LYS A 417 20.28 -43.34 42.05
CA LYS A 417 21.42 -44.14 42.56
C LYS A 417 21.18 -45.64 42.36
N GLY A 418 19.97 -46.13 42.69
CA GLY A 418 19.65 -47.56 42.83
C GLY A 418 19.69 -48.43 41.56
N LYS A 419 20.22 -47.94 40.42
CA LYS A 419 20.31 -48.68 39.14
C LYS A 419 21.67 -48.58 38.43
N LEU A 420 22.71 -48.12 39.12
CA LEU A 420 24.12 -48.15 38.71
C LEU A 420 25.01 -48.55 39.90
N GLY A 421 26.21 -49.10 39.63
CA GLY A 421 27.22 -49.37 40.65
C GLY A 421 28.01 -48.12 41.04
N ASP A 422 28.65 -48.14 42.20
CA ASP A 422 29.09 -46.95 42.96
C ASP A 422 30.19 -46.06 42.34
N ASP A 423 30.77 -46.42 41.17
CA ASP A 423 32.00 -45.82 40.64
C ASP A 423 31.83 -44.71 39.55
N GLU A 424 30.61 -44.35 39.13
CA GLU A 424 30.40 -43.24 38.17
C GLU A 424 29.32 -42.22 38.63
N PRO A 425 29.50 -40.91 38.36
CA PRO A 425 28.58 -39.87 38.83
C PRO A 425 27.21 -39.91 38.12
N PRO A 426 26.11 -39.58 38.84
CA PRO A 426 24.75 -39.91 38.43
C PRO A 426 24.12 -39.21 37.19
N PRO A 427 24.65 -38.12 36.58
CA PRO A 427 23.98 -37.53 35.41
C PRO A 427 23.88 -38.47 34.20
N VAL A 428 24.83 -39.40 34.04
CA VAL A 428 25.24 -39.92 32.73
C VAL A 428 24.11 -40.57 31.93
N LYS A 429 23.32 -41.52 32.45
CA LYS A 429 22.32 -42.24 31.61
C LYS A 429 21.12 -41.38 31.16
N VAL A 430 20.64 -40.47 32.01
CA VAL A 430 19.60 -39.51 31.60
C VAL A 430 20.21 -38.48 30.65
N CYS A 431 21.46 -38.06 30.91
CA CYS A 431 22.22 -37.24 29.99
C CYS A 431 22.49 -37.91 28.64
N GLU A 432 22.74 -39.21 28.54
CA GLU A 432 22.94 -39.92 27.27
C GLU A 432 21.69 -39.86 26.38
N GLN A 433 20.50 -40.06 26.96
CA GLN A 433 19.24 -39.92 26.23
C GLN A 433 18.93 -38.47 25.84
N ILE A 434 19.38 -37.49 26.63
CA ILE A 434 19.27 -36.05 26.32
C ILE A 434 20.36 -35.57 25.34
N ASN A 435 21.55 -36.19 25.32
CA ASN A 435 22.67 -35.83 24.44
C ASN A 435 22.31 -36.02 22.96
N CYS A 436 21.44 -36.98 22.65
CA CYS A 436 20.81 -37.16 21.34
C CYS A 436 19.96 -35.95 20.87
N LEU A 437 19.80 -34.91 21.68
CA LEU A 437 19.19 -33.62 21.33
C LEU A 437 20.17 -32.42 21.41
N GLY A 438 21.37 -32.59 21.97
CA GLY A 438 22.42 -31.57 22.03
C GLY A 438 22.05 -30.30 22.82
N GLY A 439 22.07 -30.36 24.16
CA GLY A 439 21.75 -29.16 24.96
C GLY A 439 21.76 -29.28 26.49
N ILE A 440 22.46 -30.25 27.08
CA ILE A 440 22.47 -30.46 28.56
C ILE A 440 22.94 -29.22 29.31
N GLU A 441 23.94 -28.51 28.77
CA GLU A 441 24.54 -27.30 29.35
C GLU A 441 23.52 -26.15 29.57
N ASN A 442 22.38 -26.17 28.87
CA ASN A 442 21.32 -25.16 29.00
C ASN A 442 20.23 -25.51 30.06
N LEU A 443 20.31 -26.69 30.71
CA LEU A 443 19.39 -27.09 31.78
C LEU A 443 19.90 -26.63 33.16
N SER A 444 20.13 -25.33 33.30
CA SER A 444 20.64 -24.72 34.53
C SER A 444 19.77 -25.05 35.75
N VAL A 445 20.42 -25.40 36.87
CA VAL A 445 19.77 -25.97 38.07
C VAL A 445 19.28 -24.88 39.05
N GLU A 446 19.48 -23.60 38.71
CA GLU A 446 19.39 -22.41 39.59
C GLU A 446 18.11 -22.27 40.45
N SER A 447 16.96 -22.79 40.02
CA SER A 447 15.66 -22.55 40.66
C SER A 447 15.26 -23.53 41.79
N GLY A 448 16.20 -24.26 42.40
CA GLY A 448 15.97 -25.18 43.52
C GLY A 448 15.24 -26.50 43.21
N MET A 449 14.15 -26.46 42.43
CA MET A 449 13.31 -27.63 42.08
C MET A 449 14.04 -28.64 41.18
N THR A 450 13.79 -29.95 41.32
CA THR A 450 14.24 -30.94 40.32
C THR A 450 13.75 -30.67 38.90
N VAL A 451 14.45 -31.30 37.93
CA VAL A 451 14.07 -31.33 36.51
C VAL A 451 12.64 -31.84 36.33
N ILE A 452 12.24 -32.92 37.03
CA ILE A 452 10.90 -33.51 36.90
C ILE A 452 9.81 -32.52 37.37
N GLY A 453 9.99 -31.84 38.51
CA GLY A 453 9.06 -30.81 38.96
C GLY A 453 8.88 -29.66 37.95
N ARG A 454 9.98 -29.22 37.29
CA ARG A 454 9.91 -28.21 36.21
C ARG A 454 9.12 -28.71 35.00
N LEU A 455 9.38 -29.95 34.56
CA LEU A 455 8.67 -30.56 33.43
C LEU A 455 7.16 -30.68 33.70
N LEU A 456 6.76 -31.17 34.87
CA LEU A 456 5.35 -31.32 35.22
C LEU A 456 4.62 -29.98 35.34
N ARG A 457 5.31 -28.92 35.80
CA ARG A 457 4.79 -27.55 35.70
C ARG A 457 4.58 -27.10 34.25
N ARG A 458 5.50 -27.36 33.31
CA ARG A 458 5.26 -27.06 31.88
C ARG A 458 4.05 -27.81 31.32
N LEU A 459 3.85 -29.07 31.73
CA LEU A 459 2.68 -29.87 31.36
C LEU A 459 1.38 -29.27 31.93
N ARG A 460 1.36 -28.89 33.22
CA ARG A 460 0.23 -28.18 33.86
C ARG A 460 -0.17 -26.91 33.11
N HIS A 461 0.82 -26.11 32.71
CA HIS A 461 0.56 -24.91 31.92
C HIS A 461 -0.23 -25.24 30.64
N VAL A 462 0.28 -26.17 29.84
CA VAL A 462 -0.34 -26.53 28.55
C VAL A 462 -1.75 -27.11 28.72
N ILE A 463 -1.98 -27.99 29.70
CA ILE A 463 -3.32 -28.56 29.94
C ILE A 463 -4.30 -27.47 30.36
N SER A 464 -3.92 -26.65 31.34
CA SER A 464 -4.82 -25.64 31.91
C SER A 464 -5.08 -24.48 30.95
N GLU A 465 -4.09 -24.07 30.15
CA GLU A 465 -4.26 -23.02 29.15
C GLU A 465 -5.09 -23.49 27.94
N LYS A 466 -5.00 -24.78 27.56
CA LYS A 466 -5.87 -25.42 26.55
C LYS A 466 -7.33 -25.35 27.00
N ASN A 467 -7.60 -25.72 28.26
CA ASN A 467 -8.95 -25.70 28.80
C ASN A 467 -9.48 -24.25 28.91
N ARG A 468 -8.70 -23.30 29.47
CA ARG A 468 -9.04 -21.87 29.48
C ARG A 468 -9.41 -21.34 28.08
N CYS A 469 -8.68 -21.70 27.03
CA CYS A 469 -8.99 -21.29 25.66
C CYS A 469 -10.31 -21.89 25.12
N ASN A 470 -10.62 -23.14 25.48
CA ASN A 470 -11.85 -23.83 25.05
C ASN A 470 -13.11 -23.32 25.76
N GLU A 471 -12.98 -22.76 26.97
CA GLU A 471 -14.11 -22.25 27.76
C GLU A 471 -14.60 -20.86 27.29
N ILE A 472 -13.73 -20.03 26.68
CA ILE A 472 -14.05 -18.64 26.31
C ILE A 472 -15.30 -18.48 25.40
N PRO A 473 -15.55 -19.33 24.37
CA PRO A 473 -16.75 -19.20 23.55
C PRO A 473 -18.05 -19.25 24.36
N GLU A 474 -18.17 -20.18 25.30
CA GLU A 474 -19.39 -20.29 26.14
C GLU A 474 -19.51 -19.12 27.13
N ILE A 475 -18.38 -18.62 27.62
CA ILE A 475 -18.31 -17.46 28.53
C ILE A 475 -18.75 -16.17 27.83
N LEU A 476 -18.27 -15.95 26.60
CA LEU A 476 -18.65 -14.78 25.80
C LEU A 476 -20.08 -14.90 25.22
N ASP A 477 -20.58 -16.12 24.96
CA ASP A 477 -22.00 -16.31 24.64
C ASP A 477 -22.92 -15.94 25.81
N ARG A 478 -22.48 -16.16 27.07
CA ARG A 478 -23.14 -15.65 28.29
C ARG A 478 -22.90 -14.15 28.53
N CYS A 479 -22.00 -13.51 27.79
CA CYS A 479 -21.49 -12.16 28.03
C CYS A 479 -20.85 -11.98 29.43
N ASP A 480 -20.27 -13.03 30.02
CA ASP A 480 -19.65 -12.96 31.35
C ASP A 480 -18.19 -12.51 31.27
N TYR A 481 -18.00 -11.19 31.21
CA TYR A 481 -16.68 -10.57 31.16
C TYR A 481 -15.89 -10.74 32.47
N PHE A 482 -16.55 -11.02 33.60
CA PHE A 482 -15.89 -11.27 34.89
C PHE A 482 -15.28 -12.67 34.94
N GLU A 483 -16.01 -13.69 34.47
CA GLU A 483 -15.45 -15.03 34.29
C GLU A 483 -14.31 -15.01 33.25
N PHE A 484 -14.47 -14.29 32.14
CA PHE A 484 -13.40 -14.12 31.13
C PHE A 484 -12.15 -13.44 31.72
N GLY A 485 -12.34 -12.36 32.48
CA GLY A 485 -11.27 -11.70 33.23
C GLY A 485 -10.55 -12.64 34.20
N THR A 486 -11.31 -13.49 34.90
CA THR A 486 -10.77 -14.54 35.78
C THR A 486 -9.87 -15.52 35.01
N LYS A 487 -10.23 -15.93 33.78
CA LYS A 487 -9.36 -16.81 32.95
C LYS A 487 -8.05 -16.10 32.56
N LEU A 488 -8.05 -14.78 32.32
CA LEU A 488 -6.81 -14.02 32.09
C LEU A 488 -5.89 -14.06 33.32
N ILE A 489 -6.43 -13.83 34.52
CA ILE A 489 -5.66 -13.87 35.78
C ILE A 489 -5.07 -15.28 36.00
N GLN A 490 -5.85 -16.34 35.74
CA GLN A 490 -5.38 -17.73 35.83
C GLN A 490 -4.30 -18.06 34.77
N SER A 491 -4.39 -17.49 33.57
CA SER A 491 -3.34 -17.59 32.54
C SER A 491 -2.05 -16.88 33.01
N HIS A 492 -2.14 -15.67 33.56
CA HIS A 492 -0.97 -14.97 34.14
C HIS A 492 -0.27 -15.79 35.21
N LEU A 493 -1.05 -16.32 36.17
CA LEU A 493 -0.55 -17.18 37.24
C LEU A 493 0.20 -18.39 36.68
N SER A 494 -0.34 -19.03 35.65
CA SER A 494 0.32 -20.17 35.02
C SER A 494 1.59 -19.75 34.26
N LEU A 495 1.59 -18.64 33.52
CA LEU A 495 2.80 -18.10 32.87
C LEU A 495 3.90 -17.70 33.87
N LYS A 496 3.53 -17.23 35.07
CA LYS A 496 4.44 -16.92 36.19
C LYS A 496 4.96 -18.18 36.89
N LEU A 497 4.08 -19.03 37.40
CA LEU A 497 4.40 -20.11 38.35
C LEU A 497 4.72 -21.45 37.66
N ASP A 498 4.03 -21.75 36.56
CA ASP A 498 4.11 -23.03 35.85
C ASP A 498 5.05 -22.96 34.65
N TYR A 499 4.95 -21.88 33.87
CA TYR A 499 5.80 -21.66 32.71
C TYR A 499 7.07 -20.87 33.03
N GLN A 500 7.09 -20.10 34.11
CA GLN A 500 8.26 -19.33 34.57
C GLN A 500 8.87 -18.49 33.43
N ILE A 501 8.08 -17.55 32.92
CA ILE A 501 8.51 -16.55 31.91
C ILE A 501 8.19 -15.10 32.28
N SER A 502 7.41 -14.87 33.36
CA SER A 502 7.09 -13.51 33.81
C SER A 502 8.23 -12.89 34.62
N CYS A 503 8.12 -11.59 34.89
CA CYS A 503 9.09 -10.85 35.69
C CYS A 503 8.39 -9.82 36.59
N PRO A 504 9.02 -9.37 37.69
CA PRO A 504 8.36 -8.53 38.70
C PRO A 504 7.75 -7.23 38.16
N THR A 505 8.27 -6.68 37.05
CA THR A 505 7.66 -5.50 36.42
C THR A 505 6.32 -5.81 35.75
N LEU A 506 6.18 -6.97 35.08
CA LEU A 506 4.92 -7.37 34.45
C LEU A 506 3.91 -7.86 35.50
N ASP A 507 4.37 -8.61 36.51
CA ASP A 507 3.57 -9.02 37.65
C ASP A 507 2.92 -7.81 38.34
N ASN A 508 3.71 -6.80 38.69
CA ASN A 508 3.22 -5.62 39.41
C ASN A 508 2.27 -4.76 38.55
N LEU A 509 2.46 -4.71 37.23
CA LEU A 509 1.49 -4.09 36.31
C LEU A 509 0.17 -4.86 36.26
N VAL A 510 0.20 -6.19 36.28
CA VAL A 510 -1.01 -7.03 36.34
C VAL A 510 -1.72 -6.86 37.68
N MET A 511 -1.00 -6.86 38.80
CA MET A 511 -1.55 -6.55 40.13
C MET A 511 -2.23 -5.17 40.17
N LEU A 512 -1.57 -4.14 39.63
CA LEU A 512 -2.10 -2.78 39.63
C LEU A 512 -3.36 -2.64 38.77
N ALA A 513 -3.41 -3.36 37.64
CA ALA A 513 -4.60 -3.45 36.80
C ALA A 513 -5.76 -4.16 37.52
N ILE A 514 -5.53 -5.36 38.07
CA ILE A 514 -6.58 -6.13 38.76
C ILE A 514 -7.13 -5.38 39.97
N ASN A 515 -6.29 -4.64 40.69
CA ASN A 515 -6.68 -3.82 41.84
C ASN A 515 -7.23 -2.44 41.45
N SER A 516 -7.94 -2.33 40.31
CA SER A 516 -8.54 -1.09 39.81
C SER A 516 -10.00 -1.29 39.40
N ASP A 517 -10.83 -0.28 39.66
CA ASP A 517 -12.26 -0.35 39.39
C ASP A 517 -12.57 -0.58 37.91
N ASP A 518 -13.60 -1.38 37.65
CA ASP A 518 -14.06 -1.84 36.33
C ASP A 518 -13.00 -2.50 35.42
N VAL A 519 -11.90 -2.98 35.99
CA VAL A 519 -11.01 -3.96 35.36
C VAL A 519 -11.51 -5.37 35.68
N TYR A 520 -11.71 -6.18 34.66
CA TYR A 520 -12.16 -7.58 34.83
C TYR A 520 -11.00 -8.54 35.04
N GLY A 521 -9.83 -8.26 34.46
CA GLY A 521 -8.62 -9.05 34.66
C GLY A 521 -7.48 -8.65 33.74
N ALA A 522 -6.27 -9.13 34.04
CA ALA A 522 -5.07 -8.84 33.26
C ALA A 522 -4.08 -10.01 33.26
N LYS A 523 -3.20 -10.04 32.26
CA LYS A 523 -2.04 -10.94 32.19
C LYS A 523 -0.85 -10.32 31.47
N MET A 524 0.31 -10.96 31.59
CA MET A 524 1.46 -10.70 30.70
C MET A 524 1.17 -11.15 29.24
N MET A 525 1.96 -10.64 28.31
CA MET A 525 2.05 -11.13 26.92
C MET A 525 3.49 -11.54 26.60
N SER A 526 3.66 -12.57 25.76
CA SER A 526 4.93 -12.77 25.06
C SER A 526 5.33 -11.49 24.30
N GLY A 527 6.62 -11.19 24.29
CA GLY A 527 7.17 -9.93 23.76
C GLY A 527 7.20 -8.76 24.75
N GLY A 528 6.81 -8.97 26.02
CA GLY A 528 7.18 -8.08 27.13
C GLY A 528 6.22 -6.93 27.43
N GLY A 529 4.91 -7.16 27.31
CA GLY A 529 3.88 -6.24 27.78
C GLY A 529 2.86 -6.93 28.67
N THR A 530 1.81 -6.21 29.05
CA THR A 530 0.59 -6.76 29.66
C THR A 530 -0.63 -6.47 28.79
N ILE A 531 -1.64 -7.33 28.90
CA ILE A 531 -2.99 -7.15 28.36
C ILE A 531 -3.97 -7.09 29.54
N THR A 532 -4.83 -6.08 29.53
CA THR A 532 -5.89 -5.89 30.53
C THR A 532 -7.25 -5.85 29.81
N LEU A 533 -8.23 -6.59 30.33
CA LEU A 533 -9.63 -6.54 29.95
C LEU A 533 -10.37 -5.62 30.91
N LEU A 534 -10.96 -4.54 30.40
CA LEU A 534 -11.61 -3.51 31.22
C LEU A 534 -12.83 -2.91 30.53
N HIS A 535 -13.71 -2.30 31.33
CA HIS A 535 -14.75 -1.42 30.83
C HIS A 535 -14.12 -0.07 30.43
N ARG A 536 -14.60 0.51 29.33
CA ARG A 536 -14.05 1.71 28.69
C ARG A 536 -13.85 2.89 29.65
N ARG A 537 -14.69 3.02 30.67
CA ARG A 537 -14.63 4.13 31.64
C ARG A 537 -13.36 4.11 32.49
N ALA A 538 -12.81 2.94 32.81
CA ALA A 538 -11.58 2.80 33.60
C ALA A 538 -10.28 3.06 32.81
N LEU A 539 -10.36 3.35 31.50
CA LEU A 539 -9.18 3.44 30.63
C LEU A 539 -8.22 4.57 31.03
N GLU A 540 -8.73 5.77 31.33
CA GLU A 540 -7.88 6.88 31.76
C GLU A 540 -7.38 6.67 33.19
N ASP A 541 -8.27 6.28 34.11
CA ASP A 541 -7.98 6.10 35.53
C ASP A 541 -6.87 5.05 35.74
N LEU A 542 -6.93 3.92 35.03
CA LEU A 542 -5.88 2.91 35.03
C LEU A 542 -4.56 3.43 34.44
N ILE A 543 -4.60 4.18 33.34
CA ILE A 543 -3.39 4.74 32.74
C ILE A 543 -2.75 5.80 33.64
N GLU A 544 -3.54 6.63 34.32
CA GLU A 544 -3.04 7.60 35.29
C GLU A 544 -2.45 6.89 36.51
N LYS A 545 -3.16 5.90 37.08
CA LYS A 545 -2.69 5.09 38.21
C LYS A 545 -1.37 4.36 37.90
N ILE A 546 -1.19 3.83 36.68
CA ILE A 546 0.09 3.26 36.22
C ILE A 546 1.20 4.34 36.20
N LYS A 547 0.93 5.56 35.72
CA LYS A 547 1.92 6.65 35.74
C LYS A 547 2.24 7.11 37.17
N GLN A 548 1.24 7.23 38.03
CA GLN A 548 1.40 7.64 39.44
C GLN A 548 2.22 6.60 40.23
N SER A 549 2.02 5.30 39.99
CA SER A 549 2.81 4.22 40.61
C SER A 549 4.24 4.10 40.07
N TYR A 550 4.56 4.71 38.92
CA TYR A 550 5.85 4.60 38.26
C TYR A 550 6.32 5.94 37.62
N PRO A 551 6.46 7.03 38.39
CA PRO A 551 6.68 8.38 37.85
C PRO A 551 7.97 8.51 37.02
N GLU A 552 9.03 7.79 37.40
CA GLU A 552 10.33 7.77 36.70
C GLU A 552 10.38 6.80 35.50
N LYS A 553 9.29 6.11 35.16
CA LYS A 553 9.27 5.09 34.08
C LYS A 553 8.27 5.42 32.98
N THR A 554 8.74 5.42 31.73
CA THR A 554 7.87 5.63 30.57
C THR A 554 7.22 4.34 30.07
N PHE A 555 5.93 4.40 29.75
CA PHE A 555 5.15 3.30 29.18
C PHE A 555 4.49 3.72 27.85
N GLN A 556 4.14 2.73 27.02
CA GLN A 556 3.36 2.91 25.80
C GLN A 556 2.08 2.08 25.88
N PHE A 557 0.95 2.79 25.87
CA PHE A 557 -0.40 2.25 26.03
C PHE A 557 -1.10 2.11 24.67
N TYR A 558 -1.77 0.98 24.43
CA TYR A 558 -2.56 0.75 23.22
C TYR A 558 -3.97 0.29 23.60
N SER A 559 -4.98 1.15 23.41
CA SER A 559 -6.38 0.70 23.42
C SER A 559 -6.64 -0.08 22.13
N VAL A 560 -7.07 -1.33 22.23
CA VAL A 560 -7.34 -2.20 21.07
C VAL A 560 -8.68 -2.92 21.21
N PHE A 561 -9.28 -3.22 20.05
CA PHE A 561 -10.48 -4.03 19.90
C PHE A 561 -10.34 -4.90 18.64
N PRO A 562 -10.87 -6.13 18.59
CA PRO A 562 -10.60 -7.07 17.49
C PRO A 562 -10.93 -6.51 16.10
N SER A 563 -9.90 -6.47 15.26
CA SER A 563 -9.91 -5.84 13.94
C SER A 563 -10.02 -6.89 12.81
N PRO A 564 -10.36 -6.50 11.56
CA PRO A 564 -10.50 -7.46 10.47
C PRO A 564 -9.12 -7.91 9.95
N GLY A 565 -9.09 -9.15 9.44
CA GLY A 565 -7.94 -9.74 8.79
C GLY A 565 -7.62 -9.13 7.42
N ALA A 566 -6.59 -9.69 6.79
CA ALA A 566 -6.00 -9.16 5.57
C ALA A 566 -6.93 -9.21 4.33
N ASP A 567 -6.91 -8.16 3.51
CA ASP A 567 -7.61 -8.13 2.21
C ASP A 567 -6.87 -7.26 1.18
N ILE A 568 -7.33 -7.34 -0.08
CA ILE A 568 -6.82 -6.59 -1.22
C ILE A 568 -7.42 -5.18 -1.20
N LEU A 569 -6.57 -4.16 -1.31
CA LEU A 569 -6.98 -2.76 -1.35
C LEU A 569 -7.29 -2.35 -2.79
N ASN A 570 -8.48 -1.80 -3.03
CA ASN A 570 -8.86 -1.23 -4.31
C ASN A 570 -8.29 0.20 -4.46
N ILE A 571 -7.00 0.31 -4.76
CA ILE A 571 -6.27 1.59 -4.81
C ILE A 571 -6.51 2.31 -6.14
N GLY A 572 -7.72 2.81 -6.34
CA GLY A 572 -8.07 3.86 -7.32
C GLY A 572 -8.01 3.50 -8.81
N VAL A 573 -7.19 2.53 -9.21
CA VAL A 573 -7.12 1.99 -10.57
C VAL A 573 -7.96 0.72 -10.58
N LYS A 574 -9.14 0.76 -11.22
CA LYS A 574 -9.92 -0.46 -11.46
C LYS A 574 -9.01 -1.43 -12.21
N LYS A 575 -8.68 -2.58 -11.62
CA LYS A 575 -8.19 -3.76 -12.38
C LYS A 575 -9.38 -4.35 -13.15
N ASN A 576 -9.93 -3.54 -14.05
CA ASN A 576 -11.13 -3.81 -14.81
C ASN A 576 -10.82 -4.94 -15.81
N PRO A 577 -11.47 -6.12 -15.70
CA PRO A 577 -11.18 -7.25 -16.59
C PRO A 577 -11.51 -6.98 -18.08
N LYS A 578 -12.05 -5.81 -18.41
CA LYS A 578 -12.43 -5.38 -19.77
C LYS A 578 -12.07 -3.93 -20.12
N SER A 579 -11.20 -3.21 -19.40
CA SER A 579 -10.78 -1.85 -19.80
C SER A 579 -9.74 -1.85 -20.95
N THR A 580 -10.16 -2.27 -22.14
CA THR A 580 -9.40 -2.07 -23.39
C THR A 580 -9.34 -0.60 -23.83
N LEU A 581 -10.07 0.30 -23.15
CA LEU A 581 -10.17 1.73 -23.47
C LEU A 581 -9.06 2.58 -22.86
N SER A 582 -8.64 2.33 -21.61
CA SER A 582 -7.66 3.15 -20.90
C SER A 582 -6.20 2.90 -21.32
N ASN A 583 -5.93 1.86 -22.10
CA ASN A 583 -4.57 1.39 -22.44
C ASN A 583 -4.03 1.85 -23.81
N ARG A 584 -4.61 2.87 -24.46
CA ARG A 584 -4.07 3.41 -25.73
C ARG A 584 -2.86 4.35 -25.57
N TYR A 585 -2.06 4.14 -24.54
CA TYR A 585 -0.72 4.73 -24.45
C TYR A 585 0.24 3.94 -25.34
N LEU A 586 0.28 4.21 -26.65
CA LEU A 586 1.50 3.91 -27.41
C LEU A 586 2.60 4.82 -26.87
N ASN A 587 3.40 4.29 -25.95
CA ASN A 587 4.56 5.00 -25.42
C ASN A 587 5.50 5.36 -26.59
N LYS A 588 6.23 6.47 -26.46
CA LYS A 588 7.22 6.93 -27.43
C LYS A 588 8.13 5.77 -27.90
N ASP A 589 8.53 4.89 -27.00
CA ASP A 589 9.43 3.78 -27.30
C ASP A 589 8.80 2.69 -28.18
N GLU A 590 7.49 2.48 -28.08
CA GLU A 590 6.76 1.53 -28.93
C GLU A 590 6.54 2.13 -30.33
N LEU A 591 6.09 3.39 -30.38
CA LEU A 591 5.95 4.14 -31.62
C LEU A 591 7.29 4.23 -32.38
N MET A 592 8.39 4.45 -31.66
CA MET A 592 9.73 4.50 -32.23
C MET A 592 10.21 3.13 -32.73
N LYS A 593 10.04 2.06 -31.96
CA LYS A 593 10.37 0.69 -32.43
C LYS A 593 9.60 0.35 -33.70
N LYS A 594 8.30 0.67 -33.75
CA LYS A 594 7.45 0.53 -34.93
C LYS A 594 7.99 1.35 -36.11
N ALA A 595 8.37 2.61 -35.91
CA ALA A 595 8.94 3.46 -36.96
C ALA A 595 10.26 2.91 -37.54
N VAL A 596 11.19 2.45 -36.69
CA VAL A 596 12.46 1.83 -37.14
C VAL A 596 12.21 0.52 -37.89
N GLN A 597 11.33 -0.33 -37.36
CA GLN A 597 10.95 -1.58 -38.00
C GLN A 597 10.32 -1.32 -39.39
N ASN A 598 9.32 -0.43 -39.47
CA ASN A 598 8.66 -0.06 -40.72
C ASN A 598 9.63 0.55 -41.75
N PHE A 599 10.62 1.32 -41.28
CA PHE A 599 11.68 1.86 -42.14
C PHE A 599 12.56 0.72 -42.69
N ASN A 600 13.08 -0.15 -41.82
CA ASN A 600 13.94 -1.26 -42.24
C ASN A 600 13.20 -2.24 -43.16
N GLU A 601 11.93 -2.54 -42.87
CA GLU A 601 11.07 -3.37 -43.74
C GLU A 601 10.82 -2.72 -45.11
N THR A 602 10.71 -1.38 -45.17
CA THR A 602 10.48 -0.63 -46.41
C THR A 602 11.73 -0.45 -47.25
N TYR A 603 12.84 -0.04 -46.65
CA TYR A 603 14.07 0.39 -47.35
C TYR A 603 15.19 -0.65 -47.35
N LYS A 604 15.08 -1.71 -46.54
CA LYS A 604 16.06 -2.81 -46.36
C LYS A 604 17.40 -2.41 -45.76
N TYR A 605 17.44 -1.32 -45.01
CA TYR A 605 18.55 -0.94 -44.13
C TYR A 605 18.04 -0.09 -42.96
N MET A 606 18.85 0.08 -41.92
CA MET A 606 18.46 0.80 -40.71
C MET A 606 18.52 2.34 -40.89
N PRO A 607 17.58 3.10 -40.28
CA PRO A 607 17.65 4.56 -40.25
C PRO A 607 18.81 5.01 -39.34
N SER A 608 19.41 6.16 -39.65
CA SER A 608 20.54 6.73 -38.90
C SER A 608 20.18 8.00 -38.12
N HIS A 609 19.13 8.70 -38.55
CA HIS A 609 18.70 9.99 -38.01
C HIS A 609 17.21 9.93 -37.68
N GLY A 610 16.78 10.68 -36.66
CA GLY A 610 15.38 10.70 -36.25
C GLY A 610 15.01 11.89 -35.38
N ALA A 611 13.74 12.27 -35.45
CA ALA A 611 13.14 13.33 -34.65
C ALA A 611 11.71 12.95 -34.25
N TYR A 612 11.20 13.59 -33.20
CA TYR A 612 9.80 13.53 -32.78
C TYR A 612 9.25 14.92 -32.55
N CYS A 613 7.93 15.05 -32.60
CA CYS A 613 7.22 16.28 -32.31
C CYS A 613 5.88 15.93 -31.65
N PRO A 614 5.54 16.51 -30.49
CA PRO A 614 4.23 16.32 -29.87
C PRO A 614 3.12 17.13 -30.54
N GLY A 615 1.92 16.59 -30.43
CA GLY A 615 0.66 17.30 -30.56
C GLY A 615 0.52 18.45 -29.55
N VAL A 616 -0.36 19.38 -29.86
CA VAL A 616 -0.69 20.54 -29.02
C VAL A 616 -2.18 20.51 -28.70
N VAL A 617 -2.52 20.85 -27.45
CA VAL A 617 -3.89 21.01 -26.96
C VAL A 617 -4.03 22.41 -26.36
N ASN A 618 -5.07 23.13 -26.77
CA ASN A 618 -5.37 24.48 -26.31
C ASN A 618 -6.39 24.47 -25.16
N PHE A 619 -5.96 24.85 -23.94
CA PHE A 619 -6.87 24.97 -22.79
C PHE A 619 -7.84 26.13 -22.96
N ILE A 620 -7.38 27.27 -23.49
CA ILE A 620 -8.16 28.50 -23.66
C ILE A 620 -7.41 29.52 -24.54
N GLY A 621 -8.11 30.35 -25.30
CA GLY A 621 -7.51 31.22 -26.31
C GLY A 621 -7.87 30.84 -27.75
N ASP A 622 -8.92 30.04 -27.95
CA ASP A 622 -9.34 29.66 -29.30
C ASP A 622 -9.63 30.94 -30.12
N HIS A 623 -9.14 30.98 -31.37
CA HIS A 623 -9.29 32.11 -32.29
C HIS A 623 -8.64 33.45 -31.87
N ALA A 624 -7.88 33.46 -30.78
CA ALA A 624 -7.08 34.61 -30.36
C ALA A 624 -5.75 34.70 -31.15
N ASP A 625 -5.20 33.59 -31.63
CA ASP A 625 -3.87 33.49 -32.26
C ASP A 625 -3.69 34.41 -33.49
N TYR A 626 -4.54 34.28 -34.51
CA TYR A 626 -4.50 35.15 -35.71
C TYR A 626 -5.01 36.57 -35.43
N ASN A 627 -5.63 36.81 -34.27
CA ASN A 627 -5.91 38.15 -33.75
C ASN A 627 -4.72 38.76 -32.97
N HIS A 628 -3.53 38.13 -33.03
CA HIS A 628 -2.33 38.45 -32.26
C HIS A 628 -2.57 38.45 -30.73
N GLY A 629 -3.52 37.64 -30.28
CA GLY A 629 -4.05 37.53 -28.92
C GLY A 629 -3.09 36.92 -27.90
N PHE A 630 -3.67 36.29 -26.89
CA PHE A 630 -3.01 35.32 -26.01
C PHE A 630 -3.64 33.94 -26.17
N THR A 631 -2.85 32.88 -26.04
CA THR A 631 -3.35 31.49 -25.88
C THR A 631 -2.69 30.80 -24.69
N MET A 632 -3.35 29.79 -24.13
CA MET A 632 -2.73 28.91 -23.14
C MET A 632 -2.88 27.44 -23.56
N SER A 633 -1.78 26.84 -24.00
CA SER A 633 -1.73 25.50 -24.57
C SER A 633 -0.65 24.64 -23.92
N MET A 634 -0.77 23.32 -24.01
CA MET A 634 0.33 22.40 -23.70
C MET A 634 0.63 21.50 -24.90
N ALA A 635 1.87 21.06 -25.02
CA ALA A 635 2.17 19.90 -25.84
C ALA A 635 1.76 18.61 -25.11
N VAL A 636 1.41 17.55 -25.83
CA VAL A 636 0.89 16.29 -25.26
C VAL A 636 1.67 15.05 -25.71
N SER A 637 1.52 13.96 -24.96
CA SER A 637 2.18 12.65 -25.17
C SER A 637 1.77 11.89 -26.44
N LEU A 638 1.05 12.53 -27.37
CA LEU A 638 0.75 12.00 -28.71
C LEU A 638 1.70 12.66 -29.71
N LEU A 639 2.43 11.87 -30.48
CA LEU A 639 3.62 12.26 -31.22
C LEU A 639 3.51 11.86 -32.70
N THR A 640 4.09 12.69 -33.58
CA THR A 640 4.57 12.23 -34.89
C THR A 640 6.08 12.06 -34.83
N VAL A 641 6.57 10.92 -35.33
CA VAL A 641 7.98 10.53 -35.40
C VAL A 641 8.41 10.49 -36.87
N VAL A 642 9.61 10.97 -37.15
CA VAL A 642 10.25 10.86 -38.48
C VAL A 642 11.61 10.20 -38.29
N VAL A 643 11.84 9.09 -38.98
CA VAL A 643 13.12 8.37 -39.02
C VAL A 643 13.65 8.30 -40.44
N GLY A 644 14.97 8.34 -40.63
CA GLY A 644 15.54 8.35 -41.98
C GLY A 644 17.06 8.31 -42.05
N ALA A 645 17.57 8.39 -43.28
CA ALA A 645 18.99 8.32 -43.61
C ALA A 645 19.26 8.88 -45.02
N TYR A 646 20.47 9.39 -45.27
CA TYR A 646 20.91 9.71 -46.64
C TYR A 646 20.97 8.43 -47.49
N ASN A 647 20.47 8.51 -48.72
CA ASN A 647 20.36 7.37 -49.64
C ASN A 647 21.41 7.38 -50.77
N GLY A 648 22.33 8.34 -50.76
CA GLY A 648 23.40 8.46 -51.76
C GLY A 648 22.96 8.94 -53.14
N THR A 649 21.72 9.44 -53.29
CA THR A 649 21.17 9.92 -54.58
C THR A 649 20.79 11.41 -54.53
N SER A 650 20.30 11.93 -55.66
CA SER A 650 19.62 13.24 -55.75
C SER A 650 18.10 13.13 -55.60
N LYS A 651 17.57 12.09 -54.94
CA LYS A 651 16.12 11.87 -54.78
C LYS A 651 15.74 11.69 -53.32
N VAL A 652 14.63 12.28 -52.93
CA VAL A 652 13.95 12.00 -51.66
C VAL A 652 12.93 10.89 -51.88
N ARG A 653 12.92 9.89 -50.99
CA ARG A 653 11.90 8.83 -50.97
C ARG A 653 11.18 8.88 -49.62
N VAL A 654 9.92 9.30 -49.60
CA VAL A 654 9.13 9.42 -48.36
C VAL A 654 8.07 8.34 -48.31
N VAL A 655 7.93 7.70 -47.14
CA VAL A 655 6.79 6.86 -46.79
C VAL A 655 6.08 7.45 -45.57
N THR A 656 4.76 7.45 -45.59
CA THR A 656 3.92 7.64 -44.40
C THR A 656 3.11 6.38 -44.12
N THR A 657 2.95 6.04 -42.84
CA THR A 657 2.11 4.92 -42.38
C THR A 657 0.73 5.36 -41.91
N ASP A 658 0.46 6.67 -41.88
CA ASP A 658 -0.87 7.24 -41.65
C ASP A 658 -1.85 6.84 -42.77
N ASP A 659 -3.14 6.76 -42.45
CA ASP A 659 -4.20 6.51 -43.43
C ASP A 659 -4.51 7.81 -44.22
N VAL A 660 -3.73 8.02 -45.28
CA VAL A 660 -3.90 9.12 -46.23
C VAL A 660 -4.95 8.77 -47.29
N HIS A 661 -6.22 8.72 -46.87
CA HIS A 661 -7.38 8.36 -47.70
C HIS A 661 -7.30 8.89 -49.16
N SER A 662 -7.29 7.97 -50.12
CA SER A 662 -7.21 8.23 -51.57
C SER A 662 -5.95 8.95 -52.08
N GLU A 663 -4.90 9.08 -51.26
CA GLU A 663 -3.57 9.57 -51.65
C GLU A 663 -2.51 8.46 -51.50
N PRO A 664 -1.40 8.49 -52.26
CA PRO A 664 -0.36 7.48 -52.13
C PRO A 664 0.46 7.66 -50.84
N GLN A 665 0.65 6.57 -50.09
CA GLN A 665 1.50 6.50 -48.89
C GLN A 665 3.01 6.55 -49.19
N LYS A 666 3.43 6.31 -50.44
CA LYS A 666 4.84 6.25 -50.85
C LYS A 666 5.08 7.18 -52.04
N VAL A 667 6.05 8.08 -51.94
CA VAL A 667 6.33 9.11 -52.96
C VAL A 667 7.84 9.32 -53.16
N ILE A 668 8.23 9.67 -54.38
CA ILE A 668 9.63 9.92 -54.77
C ILE A 668 9.69 11.20 -55.60
N PHE A 669 10.64 12.10 -55.30
CA PHE A 669 10.87 13.33 -56.04
C PHE A 669 12.37 13.71 -56.05
N PRO A 670 12.86 14.48 -57.05
CA PRO A 670 14.26 14.91 -57.11
C PRO A 670 14.57 16.06 -56.15
N LEU A 671 15.86 16.29 -55.91
CA LEU A 671 16.44 17.52 -55.38
C LEU A 671 17.50 18.06 -56.38
N PRO A 672 17.64 19.39 -56.54
CA PRO A 672 16.80 20.44 -55.95
C PRO A 672 15.34 20.35 -56.40
N LEU A 673 14.44 21.01 -55.69
CA LEU A 673 13.04 21.12 -56.12
C LEU A 673 12.96 22.02 -57.35
N ASP A 674 12.06 21.67 -58.28
CA ASP A 674 11.75 22.51 -59.44
C ASP A 674 11.19 23.87 -58.98
N GLU A 675 11.51 24.95 -59.71
CA GLU A 675 11.01 26.31 -59.39
C GLU A 675 9.47 26.39 -59.39
N ASP A 676 8.83 25.63 -60.27
CA ASP A 676 7.39 25.45 -60.29
C ASP A 676 6.96 24.45 -59.20
N LEU A 677 6.86 24.96 -57.97
CA LEU A 677 6.28 24.28 -56.81
C LEU A 677 4.74 24.14 -56.92
N THR A 678 4.18 23.98 -58.13
CA THR A 678 2.73 23.90 -58.35
C THR A 678 2.09 22.88 -57.40
N PRO A 679 0.97 23.20 -56.73
CA PRO A 679 0.42 22.34 -55.68
C PRO A 679 -0.16 21.01 -56.22
N GLY A 680 0.70 20.00 -56.41
CA GLY A 680 0.37 18.66 -56.91
C GLY A 680 -0.79 17.98 -56.16
N ARG A 681 -1.39 16.93 -56.73
CA ARG A 681 -2.65 16.36 -56.20
C ARG A 681 -2.57 15.82 -54.76
N ILE A 682 -1.38 15.44 -54.31
CA ILE A 682 -1.09 14.86 -52.99
C ILE A 682 -0.93 16.00 -51.98
N LYS A 683 -1.77 16.09 -50.95
CA LYS A 683 -1.80 17.19 -49.97
C LYS A 683 -0.64 17.11 -48.99
N TRP A 684 -0.37 15.94 -48.42
CA TRP A 684 0.65 15.78 -47.38
C TRP A 684 2.06 16.06 -47.92
N LEU A 685 2.33 15.67 -49.17
CA LEU A 685 3.59 15.95 -49.87
C LEU A 685 3.85 17.46 -50.07
N LYS A 686 2.82 18.31 -50.14
CA LYS A 686 3.00 19.77 -50.23
C LYS A 686 3.68 20.33 -48.99
N LEU A 687 3.23 19.88 -47.81
CA LEU A 687 3.82 20.28 -46.53
C LEU A 687 5.29 19.84 -46.46
N ILE A 688 5.59 18.62 -46.90
CA ILE A 688 6.97 18.10 -46.95
C ILE A 688 7.85 18.91 -47.92
N LYS A 689 7.38 19.20 -49.13
CA LYS A 689 8.09 20.06 -50.08
C LYS A 689 8.27 21.49 -49.57
N GLY A 690 7.25 22.06 -48.91
CA GLY A 690 7.29 23.40 -48.33
C GLY A 690 8.30 23.52 -47.18
N VAL A 691 8.42 22.51 -46.32
CA VAL A 691 9.50 22.45 -45.33
C VAL A 691 10.87 22.43 -46.02
N ILE A 692 11.04 21.62 -47.07
CA ILE A 692 12.31 21.56 -47.82
C ILE A 692 12.64 22.92 -48.50
N SER A 693 11.66 23.65 -49.04
CA SER A 693 11.90 24.95 -49.66
C SER A 693 12.13 26.09 -48.65
N MET A 694 11.65 25.96 -47.42
CA MET A 694 11.90 26.91 -46.32
C MET A 694 13.21 26.59 -45.55
N PHE A 695 13.71 25.36 -45.64
CA PHE A 695 14.96 24.96 -45.00
C PHE A 695 16.15 25.56 -45.75
N ARG A 696 16.97 26.36 -45.06
CA ARG A 696 17.94 27.28 -45.69
C ARG A 696 19.28 26.63 -46.09
N GLU A 697 19.42 25.33 -45.84
CA GLU A 697 20.65 24.56 -46.08
C GLU A 697 20.48 23.61 -47.27
N THR A 698 21.60 23.24 -47.92
CA THR A 698 21.57 22.28 -49.02
C THR A 698 21.33 20.85 -48.50
N ILE A 699 20.31 20.19 -49.03
CA ILE A 699 19.91 18.83 -48.63
C ILE A 699 20.23 17.83 -49.75
N ASN A 700 20.97 16.77 -49.44
CA ASN A 700 21.20 15.63 -50.33
C ASN A 700 20.03 14.63 -50.28
N GLY A 701 19.89 13.72 -51.25
CA GLY A 701 18.81 12.73 -51.25
C GLY A 701 18.82 11.80 -50.04
N PHE A 702 17.63 11.59 -49.47
CA PHE A 702 17.41 10.79 -48.27
C PHE A 702 16.14 9.96 -48.36
N ASP A 703 16.11 8.90 -47.57
CA ASP A 703 14.93 8.10 -47.30
C ASP A 703 14.39 8.49 -45.92
N CYS A 704 13.06 8.58 -45.79
CA CYS A 704 12.45 8.77 -44.49
C CYS A 704 11.06 8.13 -44.40
N LEU A 705 10.73 7.68 -43.18
CA LEU A 705 9.41 7.20 -42.82
C LEU A 705 8.81 8.11 -41.74
N ILE A 706 7.55 8.49 -41.96
CA ILE A 706 6.72 9.29 -41.05
C ILE A 706 5.69 8.34 -40.41
N GLU A 707 5.63 8.34 -39.09
CA GLU A 707 4.79 7.46 -38.27
C GLU A 707 4.15 8.28 -37.14
N SER A 708 2.83 8.24 -36.98
CA SER A 708 2.14 8.96 -35.90
C SER A 708 1.33 8.03 -34.97
N ASN A 709 1.21 8.40 -33.70
CA ASN A 709 0.15 7.87 -32.82
C ASN A 709 -1.00 8.89 -32.60
N ILE A 710 -0.96 10.07 -33.27
CA ILE A 710 -2.06 11.04 -33.27
C ILE A 710 -3.17 10.50 -34.20
N PRO A 711 -4.38 10.20 -33.69
CA PRO A 711 -5.47 9.70 -34.53
C PRO A 711 -5.97 10.76 -35.51
N ASN A 712 -6.21 10.36 -36.76
CA ASN A 712 -7.06 11.10 -37.68
C ASN A 712 -8.42 11.36 -37.00
N GLY A 713 -8.84 12.63 -36.93
CA GLY A 713 -10.09 13.05 -36.29
C GLY A 713 -9.96 13.64 -34.87
N LEU A 714 -8.83 13.48 -34.16
CA LEU A 714 -8.71 13.92 -32.75
C LEU A 714 -8.74 15.45 -32.53
N GLY A 715 -8.62 16.26 -33.59
CA GLY A 715 -8.65 17.73 -33.48
C GLY A 715 -7.36 18.37 -32.93
N ILE A 716 -6.34 17.56 -32.64
CA ILE A 716 -4.95 18.02 -32.50
C ILE A 716 -4.42 18.35 -33.90
N SER A 717 -3.68 19.45 -34.04
CA SER A 717 -3.18 19.98 -35.32
C SER A 717 -2.11 19.13 -36.01
N ASN A 718 -2.45 17.92 -36.48
CA ASN A 718 -1.51 16.94 -37.06
C ASN A 718 -0.65 17.52 -38.22
N GLN A 719 -1.17 18.47 -38.99
CA GLN A 719 -0.38 19.19 -40.01
C GLN A 719 0.78 19.98 -39.39
N THR A 720 0.54 20.71 -38.29
CA THR A 720 1.58 21.43 -37.53
C THR A 720 2.64 20.48 -37.01
N VAL A 721 2.20 19.36 -36.41
CA VAL A 721 3.09 18.36 -35.81
C VAL A 721 3.94 17.70 -36.88
N THR A 722 3.35 17.32 -38.00
CA THR A 722 4.06 16.70 -39.14
C THR A 722 5.07 17.65 -39.78
N VAL A 723 4.68 18.90 -40.07
CA VAL A 723 5.57 19.97 -40.58
C VAL A 723 6.75 20.17 -39.62
N THR A 724 6.48 20.31 -38.33
CA THR A 724 7.49 20.62 -37.32
C THR A 724 8.37 19.41 -36.97
N ALA A 725 7.83 18.19 -37.01
CA ALA A 725 8.61 16.94 -36.92
C ALA A 725 9.57 16.80 -38.09
N PHE A 726 9.09 17.05 -39.32
CA PHE A 726 9.90 16.96 -40.53
C PHE A 726 10.99 18.02 -40.57
N TYR A 727 10.67 19.27 -40.21
CA TYR A 727 11.68 20.33 -40.06
C TYR A 727 12.76 19.90 -39.03
N THR A 728 12.34 19.39 -37.86
CA THR A 728 13.28 18.91 -36.83
C THR A 728 14.11 17.72 -37.31
N PHE A 729 13.56 16.85 -38.16
CA PHE A 729 14.30 15.77 -38.80
C PHE A 729 15.37 16.31 -39.77
N LEU A 730 15.09 17.35 -40.57
CA LEU A 730 16.09 17.99 -41.42
C LEU A 730 17.23 18.62 -40.61
N GLU A 731 16.93 19.26 -39.47
CA GLU A 731 17.97 19.78 -38.55
C GLU A 731 18.90 18.67 -38.03
N VAL A 732 18.35 17.49 -37.75
CA VAL A 732 19.10 16.32 -37.27
C VAL A 732 19.89 15.66 -38.40
N LEU A 733 19.30 15.52 -39.59
CA LEU A 733 19.90 14.90 -40.77
C LEU A 733 21.05 15.75 -41.36
N THR A 734 20.93 17.07 -41.33
CA THR A 734 21.97 18.01 -41.84
C THR A 734 22.95 18.47 -40.77
N GLY A 735 22.65 18.24 -39.49
CA GLY A 735 23.38 18.81 -38.35
C GLY A 735 23.14 20.31 -38.13
N HIS A 736 22.42 20.99 -39.02
CA HIS A 736 22.13 22.42 -38.90
C HIS A 736 20.88 22.67 -38.06
N LYS A 737 21.09 23.09 -36.81
CA LYS A 737 20.02 23.46 -35.88
C LYS A 737 19.70 24.95 -35.95
N THR A 738 18.42 25.28 -36.12
CA THR A 738 17.92 26.66 -36.04
C THR A 738 18.11 27.19 -34.63
N LYS A 739 18.85 28.30 -34.49
CA LYS A 739 19.16 28.90 -33.19
C LYS A 739 17.96 29.65 -32.59
N ASP A 740 17.16 30.29 -33.43
CA ASP A 740 15.91 30.93 -33.02
C ASP A 740 14.71 29.99 -33.20
N LEU A 741 14.10 29.63 -32.07
CA LEU A 741 12.89 28.82 -32.04
C LEU A 741 11.65 29.59 -32.53
N CYS A 742 11.66 30.93 -32.46
CA CYS A 742 10.57 31.75 -32.96
C CYS A 742 10.59 31.79 -34.51
N GLN A 743 11.75 31.97 -35.13
CA GLN A 743 11.93 31.77 -36.57
C GLN A 743 11.50 30.37 -37.01
N LYS A 744 11.92 29.30 -36.31
CA LYS A 744 11.50 27.93 -36.64
C LYS A 744 9.96 27.76 -36.58
N ALA A 745 9.32 28.29 -35.55
CA ALA A 745 7.86 28.28 -35.44
C ALA A 745 7.17 29.06 -36.56
N TYR A 746 7.73 30.21 -36.96
CA TYR A 746 7.25 31.02 -38.07
C TYR A 746 7.41 30.31 -39.42
N ASP A 747 8.56 29.70 -39.67
CA ASP A 747 8.84 28.95 -40.91
C ASP A 747 7.87 27.76 -41.03
N CYS A 748 7.60 27.03 -39.93
CA CYS A 748 6.56 26.00 -39.89
C CYS A 748 5.15 26.55 -40.14
N MET A 749 4.76 27.68 -39.50
CA MET A 749 3.47 28.34 -39.73
C MET A 749 3.29 28.72 -41.21
N GLN A 750 4.32 29.32 -41.83
CA GLN A 750 4.26 29.75 -43.22
C GLN A 750 4.05 28.55 -44.16
N VAL A 751 4.71 27.42 -43.92
CA VAL A 751 4.45 26.19 -44.69
C VAL A 751 2.98 25.76 -44.63
N GLN A 752 2.32 25.87 -43.47
CA GLN A 752 0.91 25.51 -43.32
C GLN A 752 -0.04 26.48 -44.05
N GLN A 753 0.31 27.77 -44.09
CA GLN A 753 -0.42 28.78 -44.85
C GLN A 753 -0.25 28.56 -46.37
N ASP A 754 1.00 28.59 -46.86
CA ASP A 754 1.34 28.61 -48.28
C ASP A 754 1.12 27.26 -48.98
N PHE A 755 1.37 26.13 -48.30
CA PHE A 755 1.29 24.79 -48.89
C PHE A 755 0.11 23.95 -48.37
N GLY A 756 -0.42 24.27 -47.18
CA GLY A 756 -1.60 23.61 -46.59
C GLY A 756 -2.95 24.27 -46.89
N ASN A 757 -2.93 25.52 -47.40
CA ASN A 757 -4.10 26.38 -47.57
C ASN A 757 -4.91 26.54 -46.25
N VAL A 758 -4.24 26.67 -45.11
CA VAL A 758 -4.85 26.86 -43.79
C VAL A 758 -4.48 28.23 -43.23
N SER A 759 -5.46 29.11 -43.03
CA SER A 759 -5.26 30.30 -42.20
C SER A 759 -5.17 29.88 -40.73
N CYS A 760 -3.95 29.84 -40.22
CA CYS A 760 -3.59 29.52 -38.84
C CYS A 760 -2.49 30.48 -38.37
N GLY A 761 -2.47 30.84 -37.09
CA GLY A 761 -1.38 31.62 -36.50
C GLY A 761 -0.21 30.74 -36.05
N ALA A 762 0.87 31.39 -35.60
CA ALA A 762 2.08 30.71 -35.11
C ALA A 762 1.91 30.00 -33.75
N GLY A 763 0.68 29.86 -33.23
CA GLY A 763 0.37 29.32 -31.92
C GLY A 763 0.91 27.90 -31.71
N ASP A 764 0.31 26.92 -32.38
CA ASP A 764 0.70 25.51 -32.27
C ASP A 764 2.17 25.26 -32.66
N PRO A 765 2.74 25.82 -33.75
CA PRO A 765 4.17 25.68 -34.05
C PRO A 765 5.06 26.16 -32.90
N THR A 766 4.72 27.30 -32.27
CA THR A 766 5.49 27.86 -31.15
C THR A 766 5.41 26.96 -29.92
N VAL A 767 4.24 26.40 -29.61
CA VAL A 767 4.06 25.46 -28.49
C VAL A 767 4.82 24.16 -28.77
N SER A 768 4.67 23.56 -29.96
CA SER A 768 5.40 22.37 -30.38
C SER A 768 6.92 22.52 -30.23
N VAL A 769 7.53 23.65 -30.62
CA VAL A 769 9.01 23.82 -30.51
C VAL A 769 9.51 24.36 -29.17
N ARG A 770 8.64 24.94 -28.32
CA ARG A 770 9.05 25.55 -27.03
C ARG A 770 8.54 24.85 -25.77
N ALA A 771 7.67 23.84 -25.91
CA ALA A 771 7.09 23.13 -24.77
C ALA A 771 8.14 22.43 -23.89
N ARG A 772 7.85 22.34 -22.60
CA ARG A 772 8.66 21.68 -21.58
C ARG A 772 7.80 20.66 -20.85
N GLN A 773 8.41 19.51 -20.57
CA GLN A 773 7.82 18.47 -19.72
C GLN A 773 7.25 19.09 -18.43
N ASP A 774 5.99 18.83 -18.14
CA ASP A 774 5.24 19.29 -16.95
C ASP A 774 4.89 20.79 -16.89
N TYR A 775 4.90 21.50 -18.03
CA TYR A 775 4.47 22.90 -18.14
C TYR A 775 3.49 23.12 -19.30
N ALA A 776 2.45 23.92 -19.06
CA ALA A 776 1.73 24.62 -20.10
C ALA A 776 2.50 25.88 -20.54
N ILE A 777 2.12 26.44 -21.68
CA ILE A 777 2.64 27.72 -22.21
C ILE A 777 1.49 28.72 -22.28
N LEU A 778 1.65 29.85 -21.58
CA LEU A 778 0.97 31.10 -21.92
C LEU A 778 1.77 31.77 -23.04
N LEU A 779 1.16 31.91 -24.22
CA LEU A 779 1.77 32.51 -25.40
C LEU A 779 1.17 33.89 -25.69
N ASP A 780 2.04 34.88 -25.89
CA ASP A 780 1.70 36.14 -26.54
C ASP A 780 1.84 35.96 -28.07
N CYS A 781 0.73 35.92 -28.81
CA CYS A 781 0.75 35.69 -30.27
C CYS A 781 1.16 36.93 -31.09
N ARG A 782 1.43 38.08 -30.45
CA ARG A 782 1.96 39.29 -31.11
C ARG A 782 3.49 39.33 -31.09
N SER A 783 4.11 38.85 -30.01
CA SER A 783 5.57 38.86 -29.82
C SER A 783 6.21 37.47 -29.83
N LEU A 784 5.40 36.41 -29.90
CA LEU A 784 5.76 35.00 -29.67
C LEU A 784 6.41 34.74 -28.29
N THR A 785 6.28 35.68 -27.35
CA THR A 785 6.80 35.54 -25.99
C THR A 785 6.03 34.44 -25.27
N SER A 786 6.73 33.38 -24.87
CA SER A 786 6.15 32.20 -24.22
C SER A 786 6.54 32.18 -22.74
N THR A 787 5.56 32.18 -21.85
CA THR A 787 5.75 32.00 -20.41
C THR A 787 5.37 30.58 -20.02
N LEU A 788 6.29 29.85 -19.41
CA LEU A 788 6.02 28.50 -18.88
C LEU A 788 5.19 28.61 -17.60
N ILE A 789 4.10 27.85 -17.55
CA ILE A 789 3.18 27.75 -16.41
C ILE A 789 3.26 26.30 -15.88
N PRO A 790 3.62 26.06 -14.60
CA PRO A 790 3.67 24.70 -14.07
C PRO A 790 2.31 24.00 -14.16
N PHE A 791 2.31 22.74 -14.58
CA PHE A 791 1.13 21.86 -14.53
C PHE A 791 1.58 20.55 -13.87
N GLN A 792 1.66 20.58 -12.54
CA GLN A 792 2.30 19.53 -11.72
C GLN A 792 1.35 18.93 -10.66
N ASP A 793 0.09 19.36 -10.59
CA ASP A 793 -0.90 18.75 -9.69
C ASP A 793 -1.42 17.42 -10.27
N THR A 794 -0.87 16.33 -9.74
CA THR A 794 -1.22 14.96 -10.10
C THR A 794 -2.62 14.53 -9.66
N SER A 795 -3.33 15.33 -8.84
CA SER A 795 -4.74 15.10 -8.50
C SER A 795 -5.70 15.43 -9.65
N VAL A 796 -5.19 16.03 -10.74
CA VAL A 796 -5.94 16.44 -11.93
C VAL A 796 -5.43 15.69 -13.17
N SER A 797 -6.25 15.62 -14.21
CA SER A 797 -5.90 15.06 -15.51
C SER A 797 -6.68 15.77 -16.61
N VAL A 798 -6.15 15.72 -17.83
CA VAL A 798 -6.84 16.17 -19.04
C VAL A 798 -7.23 14.93 -19.84
N VAL A 799 -8.52 14.76 -20.06
CA VAL A 799 -9.09 13.70 -20.89
C VAL A 799 -9.59 14.33 -22.18
N MET A 800 -9.12 13.81 -23.31
CA MET A 800 -9.68 14.11 -24.63
C MET A 800 -10.64 12.99 -25.01
N ALA A 801 -11.83 13.33 -25.50
CA ALA A 801 -12.78 12.36 -26.05
C ALA A 801 -13.23 12.82 -27.45
N PHE A 802 -13.22 11.91 -28.43
CA PHE A 802 -13.61 12.23 -29.80
C PHE A 802 -14.40 11.09 -30.47
N THR A 803 -15.26 11.47 -31.42
CA THR A 803 -15.92 10.55 -32.37
C THR A 803 -15.22 10.62 -33.72
N CYS A 804 -15.20 9.51 -34.47
CA CYS A 804 -14.70 9.48 -35.84
C CYS A 804 -15.65 10.12 -36.87
N GLN A 805 -16.84 10.58 -36.47
CA GLN A 805 -17.72 11.35 -37.35
C GLN A 805 -17.15 12.76 -37.63
N VAL A 806 -16.59 12.92 -38.83
CA VAL A 806 -15.99 14.17 -39.30
C VAL A 806 -17.07 15.18 -39.68
N ALA A 807 -17.18 16.26 -38.89
CA ALA A 807 -18.03 17.41 -39.21
C ALA A 807 -17.42 18.26 -40.36
N THR A 808 -17.68 17.84 -41.60
CA THR A 808 -17.00 18.32 -42.82
C THR A 808 -17.09 19.84 -43.08
N ASP A 809 -18.08 20.53 -42.50
CA ASP A 809 -18.34 21.95 -42.72
C ASP A 809 -17.56 22.93 -41.81
N ILE A 810 -17.00 22.48 -40.68
CA ILE A 810 -16.39 23.38 -39.67
C ILE A 810 -15.35 24.32 -40.30
N ARG A 811 -14.46 23.79 -41.17
CA ARG A 811 -13.42 24.58 -41.85
C ARG A 811 -13.99 25.70 -42.73
N ARG A 812 -15.14 25.50 -43.38
CA ARG A 812 -15.79 26.55 -44.21
C ARG A 812 -16.33 27.68 -43.33
N LEU A 813 -16.91 27.33 -42.19
CA LEU A 813 -17.44 28.30 -41.23
C LEU A 813 -16.34 29.11 -40.53
N LEU A 814 -15.19 28.48 -40.23
CA LEU A 814 -14.01 29.15 -39.66
C LEU A 814 -13.53 30.32 -40.52
N PHE A 815 -13.40 30.15 -41.84
CA PHE A 815 -12.98 31.24 -42.74
C PHE A 815 -13.93 32.46 -42.70
N SER A 816 -15.24 32.24 -42.70
CA SER A 816 -16.23 33.33 -42.60
C SER A 816 -16.13 34.08 -41.26
N ARG A 817 -15.90 33.35 -40.15
CA ARG A 817 -15.76 33.95 -38.81
C ARG A 817 -14.45 34.74 -38.65
N MET A 818 -13.37 34.27 -39.28
CA MET A 818 -12.12 35.04 -39.39
C MET A 818 -12.35 36.36 -40.12
N GLU A 819 -13.00 36.32 -41.27
CA GLU A 819 -13.30 37.51 -42.09
C GLU A 819 -14.10 38.57 -41.30
N ASP A 820 -15.08 38.14 -40.50
CA ASP A 820 -15.90 39.03 -39.66
C ASP A 820 -15.10 39.68 -38.53
N CYS A 821 -14.15 38.96 -37.91
CA CYS A 821 -13.23 39.53 -36.93
C CYS A 821 -12.38 40.65 -37.55
N TYR A 822 -11.87 40.44 -38.78
CA TYR A 822 -11.16 41.48 -39.53
C TYR A 822 -12.05 42.66 -39.93
N LYS A 823 -13.33 42.45 -40.27
CA LYS A 823 -14.30 43.53 -40.55
C LYS A 823 -14.49 44.43 -39.32
N VAL A 824 -14.68 43.85 -38.13
CA VAL A 824 -14.86 44.62 -36.88
C VAL A 824 -13.59 45.41 -36.54
N ALA A 825 -12.41 44.77 -36.56
CA ALA A 825 -11.15 45.46 -36.30
C ALA A 825 -10.92 46.64 -37.26
N LYS A 826 -11.14 46.42 -38.57
CA LYS A 826 -11.01 47.45 -39.61
C LYS A 826 -12.03 48.59 -39.46
N ALA A 827 -13.27 48.30 -39.10
CA ALA A 827 -14.31 49.33 -38.89
C ALA A 827 -14.02 50.23 -37.69
N LEU A 828 -13.37 49.69 -36.65
CA LEU A 828 -12.92 50.44 -35.47
C LEU A 828 -11.55 51.11 -35.65
N GLY A 829 -10.81 50.78 -36.72
CA GLY A 829 -9.47 51.30 -36.98
C GLY A 829 -8.34 50.59 -36.22
N ALA A 830 -8.64 49.47 -35.56
CA ALA A 830 -7.67 48.65 -34.83
C ALA A 830 -6.88 47.72 -35.77
N LYS A 831 -5.61 47.45 -35.43
CA LYS A 831 -4.77 46.50 -36.18
C LYS A 831 -5.26 45.05 -36.05
N THR A 832 -5.66 44.64 -34.85
CA THR A 832 -6.33 43.37 -34.55
C THR A 832 -7.26 43.53 -33.34
N LEU A 833 -8.15 42.57 -33.09
CA LEU A 833 -9.10 42.63 -31.98
C LEU A 833 -8.46 42.71 -30.59
N ARG A 834 -7.20 42.25 -30.40
CA ARG A 834 -6.47 42.41 -29.12
C ARG A 834 -6.26 43.88 -28.72
N CYS A 835 -6.34 44.83 -29.66
CA CYS A 835 -6.24 46.26 -29.33
C CYS A 835 -7.53 46.88 -28.81
N LEU A 836 -8.62 46.11 -28.66
CA LEU A 836 -9.96 46.62 -28.33
C LEU A 836 -10.48 46.05 -27.01
N GLY A 837 -11.17 46.89 -26.24
CA GLY A 837 -12.03 46.49 -25.12
C GLY A 837 -13.48 46.27 -25.54
N VAL A 838 -14.24 45.53 -24.73
CA VAL A 838 -15.66 45.19 -25.03
C VAL A 838 -16.55 46.42 -25.20
N HIS A 839 -16.22 47.53 -24.53
CA HIS A 839 -16.96 48.79 -24.63
C HIS A 839 -16.88 49.43 -26.03
N GLU A 840 -15.78 49.25 -26.76
CA GLU A 840 -15.59 49.81 -28.11
C GLU A 840 -16.49 49.14 -29.15
N LEU A 841 -17.00 47.94 -28.87
CA LEU A 841 -18.01 47.29 -29.71
C LEU A 841 -19.34 48.06 -29.77
N GLN A 842 -19.56 49.03 -28.87
CA GLN A 842 -20.75 49.89 -28.84
C GLN A 842 -20.61 51.19 -29.66
N ASP A 843 -19.45 51.43 -30.31
CA ASP A 843 -19.24 52.60 -31.16
C ASP A 843 -20.30 52.69 -32.28
N SER A 844 -20.77 53.92 -32.56
CA SER A 844 -21.48 54.29 -33.79
C SER A 844 -20.98 53.61 -35.08
N LYS A 845 -19.66 53.33 -35.19
CA LYS A 845 -19.05 52.65 -36.34
C LYS A 845 -19.47 51.18 -36.47
N THR A 846 -19.68 50.45 -35.37
CA THR A 846 -20.05 49.02 -35.41
C THR A 846 -21.50 48.82 -35.84
N LYS A 847 -22.37 49.82 -35.68
CA LYS A 847 -23.80 49.81 -36.07
C LYS A 847 -24.06 49.60 -37.58
N LYS A 848 -23.01 49.51 -38.41
CA LYS A 848 -23.07 49.16 -39.84
C LYS A 848 -22.64 47.72 -40.14
N LEU A 849 -22.27 46.95 -39.13
CA LEU A 849 -21.88 45.54 -39.22
C LEU A 849 -23.05 44.64 -38.79
N SER A 850 -22.96 43.34 -39.11
CA SER A 850 -23.91 42.35 -38.59
C SER A 850 -23.71 42.13 -37.09
N GLU A 851 -24.80 41.82 -36.38
CA GLU A 851 -24.74 41.45 -34.96
C GLU A 851 -23.85 40.22 -34.74
N ASP A 852 -23.84 39.28 -35.68
CA ASP A 852 -22.96 38.11 -35.71
C ASP A 852 -21.48 38.49 -35.68
N ALA A 853 -21.06 39.49 -36.49
CA ALA A 853 -19.67 39.94 -36.49
C ALA A 853 -19.30 40.58 -35.14
N ILE A 854 -20.21 41.33 -34.53
CA ILE A 854 -20.03 41.91 -33.19
C ILE A 854 -19.95 40.82 -32.11
N ARG A 855 -20.80 39.79 -32.17
CA ARG A 855 -20.73 38.60 -31.28
C ARG A 855 -19.40 37.86 -31.44
N ARG A 856 -18.97 37.60 -32.68
CA ARG A 856 -17.70 36.91 -33.00
C ARG A 856 -16.49 37.68 -32.48
N ALA A 857 -16.47 39.01 -32.64
CA ALA A 857 -15.43 39.87 -32.07
C ALA A 857 -15.47 39.93 -30.53
N LYS A 858 -16.67 39.94 -29.92
CA LYS A 858 -16.86 39.89 -28.46
C LYS A 858 -16.29 38.62 -27.84
N HIS A 859 -16.39 37.47 -28.51
CA HIS A 859 -15.73 36.24 -28.06
C HIS A 859 -14.21 36.46 -27.94
N VAL A 860 -13.55 36.88 -29.02
CA VAL A 860 -12.09 37.05 -29.08
C VAL A 860 -11.59 38.07 -28.05
N ILE A 861 -12.26 39.21 -27.90
CA ILE A 861 -11.87 40.24 -26.92
C ILE A 861 -11.93 39.68 -25.49
N LEU A 862 -13.03 39.00 -25.12
CA LEU A 862 -13.16 38.38 -23.80
C LEU A 862 -12.26 37.14 -23.60
N GLU A 863 -11.92 36.43 -24.68
CA GLU A 863 -11.05 35.25 -24.62
C GLU A 863 -9.64 35.64 -24.15
N ASN A 864 -9.10 36.76 -24.64
CA ASN A 864 -7.80 37.30 -24.20
C ASN A 864 -7.76 37.52 -22.67
N GLU A 865 -8.86 38.00 -22.07
CA GLU A 865 -8.95 38.17 -20.62
C GLU A 865 -9.06 36.82 -19.90
N ARG A 866 -9.89 35.90 -20.40
CA ARG A 866 -10.00 34.53 -19.85
C ARG A 866 -8.65 33.81 -19.86
N VAL A 867 -7.86 33.91 -20.94
CA VAL A 867 -6.52 33.31 -21.03
C VAL A 867 -5.59 33.77 -19.91
N LEU A 868 -5.55 35.08 -19.63
CA LEU A 868 -4.71 35.63 -18.58
C LEU A 868 -5.15 35.16 -17.19
N ARG A 869 -6.47 35.13 -16.92
CA ARG A 869 -7.06 34.60 -15.69
C ARG A 869 -6.77 33.09 -15.52
N SER A 870 -6.88 32.30 -16.59
CA SER A 870 -6.57 30.86 -16.56
C SER A 870 -5.09 30.58 -16.28
N ALA A 871 -4.18 31.41 -16.79
CA ALA A 871 -2.76 31.31 -16.49
C ALA A 871 -2.42 31.72 -15.04
N GLU A 872 -3.24 32.57 -14.41
CA GLU A 872 -3.14 32.89 -12.98
C GLU A 872 -3.74 31.77 -12.10
N ALA A 873 -4.92 31.27 -12.45
CA ALA A 873 -5.56 30.12 -11.79
C ALA A 873 -4.63 28.90 -11.77
N MET A 874 -4.03 28.55 -12.92
CA MET A 874 -3.09 27.43 -13.03
C MET A 874 -1.81 27.63 -12.20
N LYS A 875 -1.23 28.84 -12.13
CA LYS A 875 -0.09 29.13 -11.22
C LYS A 875 -0.45 28.91 -9.74
N ASN A 876 -1.69 29.21 -9.37
CA ASN A 876 -2.19 29.11 -8.00
C ASN A 876 -2.71 27.70 -7.65
N ASN A 877 -2.66 26.75 -8.59
CA ASN A 877 -3.30 25.42 -8.52
C ASN A 877 -4.84 25.47 -8.33
N ASP A 878 -5.47 26.56 -8.77
CA ASP A 878 -6.92 26.72 -8.79
C ASP A 878 -7.50 26.07 -10.07
N PHE A 879 -7.51 24.74 -10.07
CA PHE A 879 -8.05 23.94 -11.18
C PHE A 879 -9.58 23.97 -11.25
N GLU A 880 -10.26 24.42 -10.20
CA GLU A 880 -11.71 24.61 -10.18
C GLU A 880 -12.08 25.90 -10.94
N TYR A 881 -11.44 27.04 -10.65
CA TYR A 881 -11.63 28.26 -11.43
C TYR A 881 -11.11 28.14 -12.87
N LEU A 882 -10.04 27.36 -13.11
CA LEU A 882 -9.61 27.02 -14.48
C LEU A 882 -10.72 26.24 -15.24
N GLY A 883 -11.41 25.32 -14.57
CA GLY A 883 -12.52 24.56 -15.13
C GLY A 883 -13.71 25.45 -15.50
N GLU A 884 -14.11 26.37 -14.61
CA GLU A 884 -15.13 27.40 -14.89
C GLU A 884 -14.77 28.24 -16.14
N LEU A 885 -13.50 28.66 -16.25
CA LEU A 885 -13.02 29.44 -17.39
C LEU A 885 -13.03 28.64 -18.71
N MET A 886 -12.75 27.34 -18.68
CA MET A 886 -12.90 26.45 -19.84
C MET A 886 -14.36 26.35 -20.29
N VAL A 887 -15.31 26.16 -19.36
CA VAL A 887 -16.75 26.13 -19.65
C VAL A 887 -17.26 27.48 -20.15
N ALA A 888 -16.73 28.59 -19.62
CA ALA A 888 -17.02 29.94 -20.12
C ALA A 888 -16.50 30.19 -21.54
N SER A 889 -15.33 29.63 -21.89
CA SER A 889 -14.82 29.63 -23.28
C SER A 889 -15.72 28.80 -24.20
N HIS A 890 -16.10 27.56 -23.81
CA HIS A 890 -17.04 26.73 -24.58
C HIS A 890 -18.37 27.43 -24.85
N ASN A 891 -19.00 28.00 -23.83
CA ASN A 891 -20.25 28.73 -24.00
C ASN A 891 -20.08 29.96 -24.92
N SER A 892 -18.90 30.60 -24.93
CA SER A 892 -18.62 31.66 -25.89
C SER A 892 -18.37 31.12 -27.31
N LEU A 893 -17.77 29.94 -27.48
CA LEU A 893 -17.61 29.25 -28.76
C LEU A 893 -18.97 28.78 -29.31
N ARG A 894 -19.91 28.41 -28.43
CA ARG A 894 -21.31 28.05 -28.74
C ARG A 894 -22.14 29.27 -29.16
N TYR A 895 -22.27 30.28 -28.29
CA TYR A 895 -23.26 31.36 -28.46
C TYR A 895 -22.73 32.67 -29.09
N ASN A 896 -21.42 32.95 -28.98
CA ASN A 896 -20.83 34.17 -29.56
C ASN A 896 -20.07 33.88 -30.87
N PHE A 897 -19.40 32.73 -30.99
CA PHE A 897 -18.62 32.36 -32.18
C PHE A 897 -19.28 31.30 -33.07
N GLU A 898 -20.21 30.51 -32.52
CA GLU A 898 -21.08 29.54 -33.22
C GLU A 898 -20.35 28.34 -33.85
N VAL A 899 -19.18 27.99 -33.32
CA VAL A 899 -18.27 26.98 -33.92
C VAL A 899 -18.41 25.57 -33.35
N THR A 900 -19.27 25.38 -32.35
CA THR A 900 -19.64 24.05 -31.84
C THR A 900 -20.49 23.26 -32.86
N THR A 901 -20.72 21.99 -32.57
CA THR A 901 -21.75 21.16 -33.19
C THR A 901 -22.62 20.54 -32.08
N PRO A 902 -23.85 20.08 -32.37
CA PRO A 902 -24.73 19.49 -31.36
C PRO A 902 -24.11 18.30 -30.62
N GLU A 903 -23.26 17.52 -31.30
CA GLU A 903 -22.58 16.35 -30.77
C GLU A 903 -21.48 16.76 -29.77
N LEU A 904 -20.69 17.80 -30.09
CA LEU A 904 -19.68 18.35 -29.20
C LEU A 904 -20.31 19.03 -27.98
N ASP A 905 -21.38 19.80 -28.20
CA ASP A 905 -22.16 20.42 -27.14
C ASP A 905 -22.71 19.36 -26.17
N PHE A 906 -23.34 18.30 -26.72
CA PHE A 906 -23.85 17.18 -25.94
C PHE A 906 -22.74 16.49 -25.13
N LEU A 907 -21.57 16.22 -25.75
CA LEU A 907 -20.45 15.59 -25.04
C LEU A 907 -19.89 16.49 -23.92
N VAL A 908 -19.83 17.81 -24.10
CA VAL A 908 -19.46 18.74 -23.01
C VAL A 908 -20.50 18.72 -21.89
N GLU A 909 -21.78 18.84 -22.23
CA GLU A 909 -22.88 18.81 -21.24
C GLU A 909 -22.88 17.51 -20.42
N ARG A 910 -22.78 16.34 -21.06
CA ARG A 910 -22.69 15.04 -20.38
C ARG A 910 -21.40 14.87 -19.59
N ALA A 911 -20.28 15.45 -20.03
CA ALA A 911 -19.04 15.43 -19.25
C ALA A 911 -19.18 16.21 -17.94
N MET A 912 -19.88 17.35 -17.95
CA MET A 912 -20.11 18.18 -16.75
C MET A 912 -21.07 17.56 -15.72
N GLU A 913 -21.77 16.48 -16.06
CA GLU A 913 -22.66 15.74 -15.14
C GLU A 913 -21.90 14.71 -14.28
N VAL A 914 -20.60 14.47 -14.54
CA VAL A 914 -19.78 13.48 -13.83
C VAL A 914 -19.07 14.12 -12.63
N ASP A 915 -19.34 13.61 -11.43
CA ASP A 915 -18.67 14.02 -10.19
C ASP A 915 -17.13 13.92 -10.33
N GLY A 916 -16.44 15.01 -10.00
CA GLY A 916 -15.00 15.18 -10.16
C GLY A 916 -14.55 15.81 -11.49
N VAL A 917 -15.45 16.06 -12.45
CA VAL A 917 -15.15 16.94 -13.60
C VAL A 917 -15.14 18.41 -13.15
N LEU A 918 -14.11 19.15 -13.56
CA LEU A 918 -13.92 20.56 -13.19
C LEU A 918 -14.36 21.50 -14.31
N GLY A 919 -14.13 21.11 -15.56
CA GLY A 919 -14.55 21.87 -16.73
C GLY A 919 -14.30 21.10 -18.01
N SER A 920 -15.20 21.24 -18.99
CA SER A 920 -15.05 20.66 -20.31
C SER A 920 -15.32 21.70 -21.39
N LYS A 921 -14.58 21.61 -22.51
CA LYS A 921 -14.82 22.43 -23.71
C LYS A 921 -14.52 21.68 -24.99
N MET A 922 -15.11 22.14 -26.09
CA MET A 922 -14.65 21.75 -27.43
C MET A 922 -13.19 22.15 -27.69
N HIS A 923 -12.50 21.40 -28.54
CA HIS A 923 -11.22 21.79 -29.13
C HIS A 923 -11.20 21.33 -30.61
N CYS A 924 -10.82 22.24 -31.51
CA CYS A 924 -10.88 22.02 -32.95
C CYS A 924 -9.53 22.28 -33.62
N GLY A 925 -9.12 21.35 -34.48
CA GLY A 925 -7.96 21.43 -35.35
C GLY A 925 -8.36 21.14 -36.80
N GLY A 926 -8.64 22.19 -37.57
CA GLY A 926 -8.99 22.08 -38.99
C GLY A 926 -10.34 21.41 -39.25
N ASN A 927 -10.31 20.16 -39.75
CA ASN A 927 -11.51 19.37 -40.08
C ASN A 927 -11.94 18.44 -38.93
N SER A 928 -11.39 18.61 -37.73
CA SER A 928 -11.41 17.59 -36.68
C SER A 928 -11.57 18.21 -35.30
N SER A 929 -12.28 17.51 -34.42
CA SER A 929 -12.80 18.08 -33.18
C SER A 929 -12.96 17.03 -32.09
N CYS A 930 -12.56 17.39 -30.88
CA CYS A 930 -12.78 16.62 -29.67
C CYS A 930 -13.41 17.51 -28.60
N ILE A 931 -13.82 16.91 -27.48
CA ILE A 931 -13.89 17.63 -26.22
C ILE A 931 -12.60 17.42 -25.43
N ILE A 932 -12.16 18.44 -24.70
CA ILE A 932 -11.13 18.34 -23.68
C ILE A 932 -11.75 18.63 -22.32
N THR A 933 -11.51 17.72 -21.37
CA THR A 933 -12.11 17.76 -20.05
C THR A 933 -11.02 17.76 -18.99
N LEU A 934 -11.00 18.82 -18.18
CA LEU A 934 -10.22 18.91 -16.96
C LEU A 934 -11.00 18.20 -15.85
N VAL A 935 -10.41 17.13 -15.31
CA VAL A 935 -11.09 16.18 -14.42
C VAL A 935 -10.14 15.75 -13.31
N LYS A 936 -10.63 15.59 -12.07
CA LYS A 936 -9.82 15.01 -10.99
C LYS A 936 -9.43 13.58 -11.37
N ARG A 937 -8.19 13.18 -11.06
CA ARG A 937 -7.56 11.93 -11.54
C ARG A 937 -8.41 10.66 -11.35
N TRP A 938 -9.19 10.63 -10.27
CA TRP A 938 -10.05 9.51 -9.89
C TRP A 938 -11.38 9.43 -10.63
N ALA A 939 -11.85 10.52 -11.22
CA ALA A 939 -13.09 10.58 -12.01
C ALA A 939 -12.86 10.22 -13.48
N VAL A 940 -11.62 9.99 -13.90
CA VAL A 940 -11.24 9.68 -15.30
C VAL A 940 -11.94 8.40 -15.81
N ASP A 941 -11.90 7.30 -15.06
CA ASP A 941 -12.54 6.04 -15.46
C ASP A 941 -14.07 6.19 -15.50
N ASP A 942 -14.65 6.84 -14.49
CA ASP A 942 -16.10 7.05 -14.40
C ASP A 942 -16.61 8.01 -15.51
N LEU A 943 -15.80 9.01 -15.91
CA LEU A 943 -16.07 9.89 -17.07
C LEU A 943 -16.03 9.14 -18.39
N ILE A 944 -15.04 8.27 -18.60
CA ILE A 944 -14.92 7.44 -19.81
C ILE A 944 -16.10 6.46 -19.89
N GLU A 945 -16.43 5.81 -18.77
CA GLU A 945 -17.55 4.87 -18.66
C GLU A 945 -18.89 5.60 -18.88
N TYR A 946 -19.09 6.78 -18.30
CA TYR A 946 -20.31 7.57 -18.48
C TYR A 946 -20.49 8.08 -19.91
N LEU A 947 -19.47 8.70 -20.49
CA LEU A 947 -19.55 9.23 -21.87
C LEU A 947 -19.76 8.11 -22.89
N GLN A 948 -19.08 6.97 -22.75
CA GLN A 948 -19.26 5.85 -23.69
C GLN A 948 -20.60 5.12 -23.51
N ASN A 949 -21.20 5.13 -22.32
CA ASN A 949 -22.55 4.59 -22.12
C ASN A 949 -23.65 5.57 -22.58
N THR A 950 -23.37 6.87 -22.61
CA THR A 950 -24.37 7.93 -22.89
C THR A 950 -24.35 8.40 -24.35
N TYR A 951 -23.21 8.27 -25.06
CA TYR A 951 -23.12 8.48 -26.49
C TYR A 951 -23.33 7.16 -27.24
N CYS A 952 -24.26 7.11 -28.21
CA CYS A 952 -24.66 5.86 -28.87
C CYS A 952 -23.59 5.23 -29.76
N GLU A 953 -22.52 5.96 -30.09
CA GLU A 953 -21.44 5.49 -30.95
C GLU A 953 -20.13 5.31 -30.19
N LYS A 954 -19.16 4.66 -30.83
CA LYS A 954 -17.83 4.48 -30.25
C LYS A 954 -17.09 5.82 -30.13
N LEU A 955 -16.75 6.18 -28.89
CA LEU A 955 -15.82 7.26 -28.58
C LEU A 955 -14.41 6.67 -28.37
N ASP A 956 -13.40 7.41 -28.80
CA ASP A 956 -12.00 7.11 -28.48
C ASP A 956 -11.45 8.18 -27.52
N PHE A 957 -10.80 7.71 -26.45
CA PHE A 957 -10.40 8.53 -25.30
C PHE A 957 -8.87 8.54 -25.13
N TYR A 958 -8.32 9.72 -24.79
CA TYR A 958 -6.89 9.91 -24.56
C TYR A 958 -6.66 10.73 -23.29
N ILE A 959 -6.00 10.09 -22.33
CA ILE A 959 -5.48 10.77 -21.13
C ILE A 959 -4.15 11.41 -21.55
N VAL A 960 -4.05 12.73 -21.47
CA VAL A 960 -2.87 13.49 -21.91
C VAL A 960 -2.20 14.23 -20.75
N THR A 961 -0.87 14.27 -20.78
CA THR A 961 -0.01 15.00 -19.84
C THR A 961 0.87 16.01 -20.60
N PRO A 962 1.34 17.09 -19.95
CA PRO A 962 2.19 18.09 -20.60
C PRO A 962 3.53 17.49 -21.00
N TYR A 963 3.85 17.52 -22.30
CA TYR A 963 5.03 16.88 -22.87
C TYR A 963 6.12 17.90 -23.29
N LYS A 964 7.36 17.45 -23.39
CA LYS A 964 8.47 18.24 -23.96
C LYS A 964 8.33 18.45 -25.48
N GLY A 965 8.75 19.61 -25.96
CA GLY A 965 8.71 20.00 -27.36
C GLY A 965 9.57 19.16 -28.31
N CYS A 966 9.43 19.45 -29.60
CA CYS A 966 10.00 18.66 -30.70
C CYS A 966 11.54 18.63 -30.66
N GLY A 967 12.14 17.47 -30.89
CA GLY A 967 13.58 17.29 -30.71
C GLY A 967 14.19 16.05 -31.37
N PRO A 968 15.52 15.92 -31.29
CA PRO A 968 16.26 14.78 -31.81
C PRO A 968 15.91 13.50 -31.06
N LEU A 969 16.03 12.37 -31.75
CA LEU A 969 15.73 11.04 -31.24
C LEU A 969 16.94 10.12 -31.48
N GLY A 970 17.46 9.50 -30.41
CA GLY A 970 18.59 8.57 -30.45
C GLY A 970 18.26 7.25 -31.14
N VAL A 971 18.17 7.25 -32.47
CA VAL A 971 17.77 6.08 -33.29
C VAL A 971 18.58 4.83 -32.98
N LYS A 972 19.89 4.99 -32.70
CA LYS A 972 20.79 3.87 -32.39
C LYS A 972 20.30 3.00 -31.23
N GLU A 973 19.78 3.61 -30.15
CA GLU A 973 19.29 2.87 -28.97
C GLU A 973 18.17 1.90 -29.33
N TYR A 974 17.34 2.26 -30.31
CA TYR A 974 16.22 1.45 -30.78
C TYR A 974 16.67 0.41 -31.81
N VAL A 975 17.61 0.74 -32.70
CA VAL A 975 18.25 -0.21 -33.63
C VAL A 975 18.99 -1.31 -32.87
N ASP A 976 19.78 -0.95 -31.85
CA ASP A 976 20.47 -1.89 -30.96
C ASP A 976 19.49 -2.72 -30.09
N SER A 977 18.21 -2.30 -29.98
CA SER A 977 17.15 -3.01 -29.24
C SER A 977 16.27 -3.94 -30.07
N LEU A 978 16.36 -3.87 -31.41
CA LEU A 978 15.70 -4.84 -32.28
C LEU A 978 16.41 -6.18 -32.15
N PRO A 979 15.70 -7.32 -32.24
CA PRO A 979 16.38 -8.61 -32.39
C PRO A 979 17.25 -8.53 -33.64
N GLY A 980 18.56 -8.75 -33.47
CA GLY A 980 19.50 -8.83 -34.58
C GLY A 980 19.01 -9.85 -35.63
N PRO A 981 19.34 -9.66 -36.92
CA PRO A 981 18.79 -10.48 -37.99
C PRO A 981 18.97 -11.96 -37.65
N GLN A 982 17.85 -12.67 -37.54
CA GLN A 982 17.88 -14.12 -37.45
C GLN A 982 18.43 -14.63 -38.78
N PHE A 983 19.72 -14.91 -38.79
CA PHE A 983 20.35 -15.75 -39.81
C PHE A 983 19.73 -17.14 -39.68
N VAL A 984 18.64 -17.34 -40.43
CA VAL A 984 18.15 -18.67 -40.77
C VAL A 984 19.27 -19.33 -41.55
N PHE A 985 20.04 -20.18 -40.87
CA PHE A 985 21.22 -20.85 -41.41
C PHE A 985 20.82 -22.11 -42.19
N GLU A 986 19.78 -21.99 -43.01
CA GLU A 986 19.20 -23.01 -43.89
C GLU A 986 18.87 -22.35 -45.23
N ASP A 987 19.18 -23.04 -46.33
CA ASP A 987 18.98 -22.66 -47.73
C ASP A 987 19.56 -21.30 -48.18
N VAL A 988 20.86 -21.27 -48.53
CA VAL A 988 21.32 -21.19 -49.95
C VAL A 988 22.84 -21.44 -50.04
N PHE A 989 23.18 -22.62 -50.56
CA PHE A 989 24.23 -22.88 -51.56
C PHE A 989 23.67 -24.08 -52.35
N PRO A 990 23.67 -24.07 -53.70
CA PRO A 990 24.86 -23.79 -54.49
C PRO A 990 24.65 -22.84 -55.70
N PHE A 991 25.63 -21.98 -55.97
CA PHE A 991 26.60 -22.16 -57.07
C PHE A 991 27.75 -21.15 -56.97
#